data_AF-A0A024SAD2-F1
#
_entry.id   AF-A0A024SAD2-F1
#
_cell.length_a   1.000
_cell.length_b   1.000
_cell.length_c   1.000
_cell.angle_alpha   90.00
_cell.angle_beta   90.00
_cell.angle_gamma   90.00
#
_symmetry.space_group_name_H-M   'P 1'
#
loop_
_entity.id
_entity.type
_entity.pdbx_description
1 polymer ?
#
loop_
_entity_poly.entity_id
_entity_poly.type
_entity_poly.pdbx_seq_one_letter_code
_entity_poly.pdbx_strand_id
1 'polypeptide(L)'
;MTNLNKHHQPTDVPLVHAQLEQLSIAENKPKQAAGDPPPYDAHSGPVDLQLHHIPSKEALLVKIQPPKEPAKPISHVACDIVLVIDVSGSMCAAAPVPGEGGEETGLSVLDLTKHAAFTIIETMDERDRLGIVTFETESKVVQCLEPMTDTNKEQARARIKALRPLGSTNLWHGMLDAIKLFTKELSRSHRVPAMMVLTDGEPNHMCPPQGYIPKLRAMPPLPATIHTFGFGYTLRSGLLKSIAEFSGGNYAFIPDAGMIGTVFVHAVANLQSTFATNASLTLSYASPVKVEQTTGDAVNQQAPVEFGYRQRKLTISLGNIQYGQSRDLWLRLRGATQEKQASDSVLLEATLAFEEAGRSSSSSSSLVSARLGGSDALDAETLSPAEMAYQESRALILSFISTLFPLASDGEYKSLTLANQQIKKREELSQLIETLPSGDFADNLNKSLLEDLCGEHPKGQISLALSTPHFFTKWGRHYLPSYANALSRQICNSFKDSAPLQFGSESPLFIACRDRLDTAFDSIPAPEPSRVVLSSSSSRRRRQSSGGGTTSHTTTTTTTQPSSMARYRNSSGVCFAGSTAVELASGRVTEIRRLRHGTRVRTPLGSKKVAMVLKTKVSNETLCRIGSVLVTPWHPLSTDGKGWDFPASMSDDAVLYTGSIYSVLLQPDRRPDAHAIRVGDAWGVTLGHGIMRGDDARAHGFFGDYRRVKSGLMKLDSAGRKGVVQGRGIERDAMTGLGGGGGQHRHLVTDALLHGSELTTK
;
A
#
# COMPACT_ATOMS: atom_id res chain seq x y z
N MET A 1 -18.46 -33.50 69.59
CA MET A 1 -19.16 -34.77 69.95
C MET A 1 -19.87 -35.21 68.68
N THR A 2 -19.69 -36.43 68.14
CA THR A 2 -18.95 -37.61 68.61
C THR A 2 -18.56 -38.47 67.40
N ASN A 3 -17.30 -38.90 67.32
CA ASN A 3 -16.89 -40.01 66.44
C ASN A 3 -17.26 -41.35 67.08
N LEU A 4 -17.45 -42.40 66.27
CA LEU A 4 -17.16 -43.84 66.50
C LEU A 4 -17.55 -44.59 65.19
N ASN A 5 -16.61 -45.19 64.43
CA ASN A 5 -16.03 -46.55 64.60
C ASN A 5 -17.03 -47.70 64.21
N LYS A 6 -16.63 -48.82 63.58
CA LYS A 6 -15.30 -49.47 63.47
C LYS A 6 -15.30 -50.68 62.47
N HIS A 7 -14.10 -51.20 62.16
CA HIS A 7 -13.75 -52.57 61.66
C HIS A 7 -13.95 -52.89 60.14
N HIS A 8 -13.10 -53.68 59.46
CA HIS A 8 -11.84 -54.38 59.82
C HIS A 8 -10.91 -54.58 58.58
N GLN A 9 -9.60 -54.80 58.81
CA GLN A 9 -8.56 -55.29 57.86
C GLN A 9 -8.65 -56.84 57.68
N PRO A 10 -7.87 -57.56 56.80
CA PRO A 10 -6.56 -57.21 56.20
C PRO A 10 -6.24 -57.66 54.73
N THR A 11 -5.04 -57.29 54.23
CA THR A 11 -4.10 -58.00 53.29
C THR A 11 -4.63 -58.82 52.08
N ASP A 12 -4.05 -58.80 50.87
CA ASP A 12 -2.69 -58.40 50.44
C ASP A 12 -2.58 -57.96 48.95
N VAL A 13 -1.41 -57.42 48.61
CA VAL A 13 -0.93 -56.80 47.33
C VAL A 13 -0.37 -57.87 46.34
N PRO A 14 -0.07 -57.65 45.03
CA PRO A 14 -0.29 -56.51 44.09
C PRO A 14 -1.06 -56.84 42.78
N LEU A 15 -1.43 -55.81 42.01
CA LEU A 15 -1.10 -55.70 40.57
C LEU A 15 -1.45 -54.33 39.98
N VAL A 16 -0.63 -53.86 39.04
CA VAL A 16 -0.78 -52.57 38.34
C VAL A 16 -1.68 -52.75 37.11
N HIS A 17 -2.71 -51.91 36.95
CA HIS A 17 -3.34 -51.68 35.65
C HIS A 17 -3.85 -50.25 35.50
N ALA A 18 -3.82 -49.76 34.26
CA ALA A 18 -4.14 -48.39 33.89
C ALA A 18 -5.65 -48.06 33.99
N GLN A 19 -5.97 -46.81 34.33
CA GLN A 19 -7.31 -46.26 34.24
C GLN A 19 -7.44 -45.30 33.04
N LEU A 20 -8.41 -45.59 32.17
CA LEU A 20 -9.12 -44.53 31.45
C LEU A 20 -10.09 -43.87 32.44
N GLU A 21 -10.09 -42.54 32.51
CA GLU A 21 -11.19 -41.79 33.13
C GLU A 21 -12.03 -41.06 32.08
N GLN A 22 -13.33 -40.99 32.36
CA GLN A 22 -14.34 -40.47 31.44
C GLN A 22 -14.67 -39.00 31.74
N LEU A 23 -14.55 -38.17 30.71
CA LEU A 23 -15.45 -37.06 30.35
C LEU A 23 -16.23 -36.37 31.49
N SER A 24 -15.78 -35.18 31.87
CA SER A 24 -16.67 -34.10 32.34
C SER A 24 -16.81 -33.04 31.24
N ILE A 25 -18.04 -32.66 30.89
CA ILE A 25 -18.32 -31.65 29.86
C ILE A 25 -18.23 -30.25 30.49
N ALA A 26 -17.30 -29.43 30.00
CA ALA A 26 -17.16 -28.03 30.37
C ALA A 26 -17.47 -27.12 29.16
N GLU A 27 -18.27 -26.07 29.38
CA GLU A 27 -18.61 -25.09 28.35
C GLU A 27 -17.39 -24.24 27.97
N ASN A 28 -16.80 -24.54 26.80
CA ASN A 28 -15.66 -23.80 26.28
C ASN A 28 -16.12 -22.51 25.59
N LYS A 29 -16.08 -21.38 26.30
CA LYS A 29 -15.97 -20.06 25.66
C LYS A 29 -14.64 -20.00 24.90
N PRO A 30 -14.59 -19.62 23.61
CA PRO A 30 -13.33 -19.42 22.92
C PRO A 30 -12.60 -18.21 23.54
N LYS A 31 -11.39 -18.44 24.07
CA LYS A 31 -10.47 -17.34 24.39
C LYS A 31 -10.10 -16.65 23.08
N GLN A 32 -10.26 -15.32 23.02
CA GLN A 32 -9.66 -14.51 21.96
C GLN A 32 -8.13 -14.74 21.99
N ALA A 33 -7.59 -15.29 20.90
CA ALA A 33 -6.16 -15.40 20.71
C ALA A 33 -5.63 -14.04 20.23
N ALA A 34 -5.27 -13.18 21.17
CA ALA A 34 -4.29 -12.13 20.88
C ALA A 34 -3.01 -12.86 20.48
N GLY A 35 -2.58 -12.72 19.22
CA GLY A 35 -1.32 -13.29 18.77
C GLY A 35 -0.17 -12.68 19.56
N ASP A 36 0.65 -13.52 20.19
CA ASP A 36 1.83 -13.05 20.92
C ASP A 36 2.72 -12.23 19.96
N PRO A 37 3.23 -11.06 20.38
CA PRO A 37 4.15 -10.29 19.57
C PRO A 37 5.42 -11.11 19.28
N PRO A 38 6.06 -10.94 18.11
CA PRO A 38 7.25 -11.71 17.77
C PRO A 38 8.37 -11.48 18.80
N PRO A 39 9.25 -12.47 19.02
CA PRO A 39 10.39 -12.31 19.93
C PRO A 39 11.35 -11.25 19.35
N TYR A 40 11.56 -10.19 20.12
CA TYR A 40 12.47 -9.08 19.79
C TYR A 40 13.82 -9.25 20.49
N ASP A 41 14.91 -8.94 19.79
CA ASP A 41 16.25 -8.98 20.37
C ASP A 41 16.55 -7.69 21.14
N ALA A 42 17.00 -7.83 22.40
CA ALA A 42 17.03 -6.72 23.38
C ALA A 42 18.19 -5.73 23.18
N HIS A 43 18.19 -4.98 22.08
CA HIS A 43 19.18 -3.94 21.75
C HIS A 43 18.53 -2.60 21.32
N SER A 44 17.77 -1.96 22.22
CA SER A 44 17.27 -0.59 22.00
C SER A 44 18.29 0.48 22.42
N GLY A 45 19.12 0.94 21.46
CA GLY A 45 19.91 2.16 21.63
C GLY A 45 19.04 3.44 21.58
N PRO A 46 19.62 4.62 21.87
CA PRO A 46 19.00 5.91 21.53
C PRO A 46 18.92 6.09 19.99
N VAL A 47 18.21 7.13 19.53
CA VAL A 47 18.27 7.55 18.13
C VAL A 47 19.71 7.93 17.78
N ASP A 48 20.24 7.36 16.70
CA ASP A 48 21.54 7.74 16.18
C ASP A 48 21.38 8.92 15.19
N LEU A 49 22.23 9.94 15.37
CA LEU A 49 22.25 11.18 14.61
C LEU A 49 23.67 11.38 14.09
N GLN A 50 23.86 11.21 12.78
CA GLN A 50 25.17 11.30 12.15
C GLN A 50 25.26 12.51 11.21
N LEU A 51 26.43 13.15 11.17
CA LEU A 51 26.72 14.29 10.29
C LEU A 51 27.87 13.96 9.34
N HIS A 52 27.58 13.91 8.05
CA HIS A 52 28.53 13.54 7.01
C HIS A 52 28.73 14.72 6.04
N HIS A 53 29.88 15.38 6.15
CA HIS A 53 30.28 16.44 5.22
C HIS A 53 30.92 15.83 3.98
N ILE A 54 30.46 16.26 2.80
CA ILE A 54 30.92 15.80 1.48
C ILE A 54 31.51 17.03 0.74
N PRO A 55 32.81 17.33 0.92
CA PRO A 55 33.40 18.58 0.41
C PRO A 55 33.39 18.67 -1.12
N SER A 56 33.48 17.52 -1.81
CA SER A 56 33.46 17.44 -3.28
C SER A 56 32.14 17.88 -3.92
N LYS A 57 31.06 17.96 -3.15
CA LYS A 57 29.71 18.30 -3.64
C LYS A 57 29.06 19.49 -2.92
N GLU A 58 29.81 20.22 -2.08
CA GLU A 58 29.28 21.26 -1.18
C GLU A 58 28.06 20.76 -0.38
N ALA A 59 28.12 19.53 0.14
CA ALA A 59 26.94 18.85 0.71
C ALA A 59 27.16 18.38 2.16
N LEU A 60 26.08 18.35 2.92
CA LEU A 60 25.97 17.80 4.26
C LEU A 60 24.82 16.78 4.26
N LEU A 61 25.14 15.51 4.48
CA LEU A 61 24.14 14.48 4.75
C LEU A 61 23.97 14.35 6.27
N VAL A 62 22.75 14.60 6.75
CA VAL A 62 22.35 14.32 8.12
C VAL A 62 21.60 13.00 8.11
N LYS A 63 22.13 11.94 8.73
CA LYS A 63 21.40 10.66 8.90
C LYS A 63 20.72 10.64 10.26
N ILE A 64 19.47 10.18 10.32
CA ILE A 64 18.71 10.01 11.57
C ILE A 64 18.19 8.59 11.58
N GLN A 65 18.77 7.74 12.41
CA GLN A 65 18.40 6.33 12.52
C GLN A 65 17.68 6.09 13.85
N PRO A 66 16.34 5.94 13.83
CA PRO A 66 15.61 5.53 15.02
C PRO A 66 15.91 4.05 15.34
N PRO A 67 15.62 3.60 16.57
CA PRO A 67 15.72 2.19 16.93
C PRO A 67 14.93 1.32 15.96
N LYS A 68 15.46 0.14 15.60
CA LYS A 68 14.74 -0.81 14.73
C LYS A 68 13.48 -1.37 15.38
N GLU A 69 13.51 -1.52 16.70
CA GLU A 69 12.47 -2.18 17.49
C GLU A 69 12.22 -1.46 18.82
N PRO A 70 11.00 -1.57 19.39
CA PRO A 70 10.69 -1.07 20.73
C PRO A 70 11.40 -1.90 21.81
N ALA A 71 11.82 -1.24 22.91
CA ALA A 71 12.50 -1.88 24.04
C ALA A 71 11.69 -2.98 24.78
N LYS A 72 10.39 -3.10 24.47
CA LYS A 72 9.51 -4.15 24.97
C LYS A 72 8.59 -4.62 23.84
N PRO A 73 8.21 -5.91 23.80
CA PRO A 73 7.24 -6.40 22.84
C PRO A 73 5.89 -5.68 22.92
N ILE A 74 5.45 -5.11 21.79
CA ILE A 74 4.14 -4.48 21.62
C ILE A 74 3.55 -4.87 20.26
N SER A 75 2.24 -5.06 20.17
CA SER A 75 1.56 -5.30 18.88
C SER A 75 1.63 -4.08 17.95
N HIS A 76 1.47 -2.90 18.55
CA HIS A 76 1.56 -1.57 17.96
C HIS A 76 1.67 -0.52 19.08
N VAL A 77 2.08 0.68 18.69
CA VAL A 77 2.02 1.90 19.50
C VAL A 77 0.58 2.41 19.54
N ALA A 78 0.07 2.73 20.74
CA ALA A 78 -1.31 3.16 20.92
C ALA A 78 -1.59 4.53 20.28
N CYS A 79 -2.75 4.69 19.64
CA CYS A 79 -3.11 5.87 18.85
C CYS A 79 -4.44 6.51 19.29
N ASP A 80 -4.51 7.83 19.16
CA ASP A 80 -5.75 8.61 19.21
C ASP A 80 -6.09 9.02 17.77
N ILE A 81 -7.00 8.27 17.11
CA ILE A 81 -7.36 8.48 15.70
C ILE A 81 -8.70 9.21 15.63
N VAL A 82 -8.76 10.31 14.88
CA VAL A 82 -10.04 10.95 14.49
C VAL A 82 -10.20 10.84 12.97
N LEU A 83 -11.20 10.06 12.56
CA LEU A 83 -11.61 9.97 11.16
C LEU A 83 -12.48 11.18 10.82
N VAL A 84 -12.07 11.95 9.81
CA VAL A 84 -12.78 13.12 9.29
C VAL A 84 -13.27 12.76 7.89
N ILE A 85 -14.48 12.23 7.84
CA ILE A 85 -15.06 11.57 6.67
C ILE A 85 -15.90 12.58 5.89
N ASP A 86 -15.51 12.83 4.65
CA ASP A 86 -16.35 13.52 3.68
C ASP A 86 -17.60 12.66 3.40
N VAL A 87 -18.77 13.26 3.57
CA VAL A 87 -20.05 12.64 3.18
C VAL A 87 -20.79 13.55 2.19
N SER A 88 -20.07 14.41 1.46
CA SER A 88 -20.65 15.28 0.44
C SER A 88 -21.23 14.48 -0.74
N GLY A 89 -22.05 15.16 -1.56
CA GLY A 89 -22.71 14.52 -2.70
C GLY A 89 -21.77 13.93 -3.76
N SER A 90 -20.50 14.35 -3.83
CA SER A 90 -19.49 13.75 -4.73
C SER A 90 -19.16 12.31 -4.33
N MET A 91 -19.18 11.99 -3.04
CA MET A 91 -18.86 10.65 -2.52
C MET A 91 -19.82 9.54 -3.00
N CYS A 92 -20.96 9.90 -3.64
CA CYS A 92 -21.84 9.04 -4.43
C CYS A 92 -21.23 8.52 -5.76
N ALA A 93 -20.13 9.13 -6.22
CA ALA A 93 -19.52 8.86 -7.52
C ALA A 93 -19.12 7.39 -7.63
N ALA A 94 -19.06 6.89 -8.87
CA ALA A 94 -18.53 5.56 -9.13
C ALA A 94 -17.11 5.45 -8.55
N ALA A 95 -16.90 4.49 -7.66
CA ALA A 95 -15.55 4.09 -7.27
C ALA A 95 -14.76 3.71 -8.53
N PRO A 96 -13.66 4.42 -8.88
CA PRO A 96 -12.90 4.08 -10.07
C PRO A 96 -12.31 2.66 -9.93
N VAL A 97 -12.31 1.93 -11.04
CA VAL A 97 -11.82 0.55 -11.12
C VAL A 97 -10.48 0.56 -11.85
N PRO A 98 -9.49 -0.29 -11.48
CA PRO A 98 -8.25 -0.40 -12.23
C PRO A 98 -8.48 -0.80 -13.70
N GLY A 99 -8.29 0.14 -14.64
CA GLY A 99 -8.34 -0.12 -16.09
C GLY A 99 -8.91 1.05 -16.90
N GLU A 100 -8.58 1.13 -18.20
CA GLU A 100 -9.22 2.07 -19.13
C GLU A 100 -10.53 1.45 -19.67
N GLY A 101 -11.56 1.44 -18.82
CA GLY A 101 -12.90 0.97 -19.17
C GLY A 101 -13.91 1.41 -18.12
N GLY A 102 -14.96 2.13 -18.54
CA GLY A 102 -15.93 2.77 -17.64
C GLY A 102 -16.92 1.80 -16.99
N GLU A 103 -16.43 0.87 -16.17
CA GLU A 103 -17.25 -0.11 -15.47
C GLU A 103 -17.69 0.37 -14.08
N GLU A 104 -19.01 0.44 -13.87
CA GLU A 104 -19.56 0.74 -12.56
C GLU A 104 -19.70 -0.54 -11.73
N THR A 105 -18.87 -0.71 -10.71
CA THR A 105 -18.95 -1.82 -9.73
C THR A 105 -20.21 -1.79 -8.85
N GLY A 106 -21.01 -0.73 -8.94
CA GLY A 106 -22.08 -0.40 -7.99
C GLY A 106 -21.56 0.16 -6.66
N LEU A 107 -20.25 0.16 -6.41
CA LEU A 107 -19.64 0.78 -5.23
C LEU A 107 -19.53 2.30 -5.44
N SER A 108 -19.84 3.06 -4.40
CA SER A 108 -19.52 4.48 -4.30
C SER A 108 -18.14 4.69 -3.66
N VAL A 109 -17.58 5.90 -3.81
CA VAL A 109 -16.36 6.27 -3.07
C VAL A 109 -16.60 6.16 -1.55
N LEU A 110 -17.77 6.57 -1.06
CA LEU A 110 -18.13 6.41 0.36
C LEU A 110 -18.12 4.94 0.83
N ASP A 111 -18.51 3.99 -0.02
CA ASP A 111 -18.50 2.57 0.36
C ASP A 111 -17.08 2.03 0.54
N LEU A 112 -16.14 2.50 -0.29
CA LEU A 112 -14.72 2.24 -0.10
C LEU A 112 -14.19 2.89 1.18
N THR A 113 -14.53 4.16 1.43
CA THR A 113 -14.13 4.90 2.64
C THR A 113 -14.66 4.23 3.92
N LYS A 114 -15.91 3.73 3.91
CA LYS A 114 -16.48 2.92 5.00
C LYS A 114 -15.68 1.63 5.23
N HIS A 115 -15.34 0.91 4.17
CA HIS A 115 -14.58 -0.34 4.27
C HIS A 115 -13.16 -0.12 4.83
N ALA A 116 -12.47 0.94 4.36
CA ALA A 116 -11.20 1.37 4.93
C ALA A 116 -11.34 1.70 6.44
N ALA A 117 -12.38 2.43 6.84
CA ALA A 117 -12.62 2.74 8.25
C ALA A 117 -12.94 1.50 9.11
N PHE A 118 -13.60 0.46 8.56
CA PHE A 118 -13.76 -0.82 9.26
C PHE A 118 -12.41 -1.53 9.49
N THR A 119 -11.46 -1.41 8.57
CA THR A 119 -10.11 -1.99 8.69
C THR A 119 -9.34 -1.38 9.87
N ILE A 120 -9.49 -0.07 10.09
CA ILE A 120 -8.98 0.61 11.31
C ILE A 120 -9.66 0.05 12.56
N ILE A 121 -11.00 -0.01 12.60
CA ILE A 121 -11.74 -0.48 13.77
C ILE A 121 -11.37 -1.92 14.16
N GLU A 122 -11.10 -2.78 13.18
CA GLU A 122 -10.70 -4.16 13.42
C GLU A 122 -9.34 -4.25 14.13
N THR A 123 -8.37 -3.44 13.69
CA THR A 123 -6.96 -3.52 14.10
C THR A 123 -6.58 -2.70 15.32
N MET A 124 -7.43 -1.74 15.72
CA MET A 124 -7.33 -1.04 17.01
C MET A 124 -7.62 -1.98 18.19
N ASP A 125 -7.18 -1.64 19.39
CA ASP A 125 -7.57 -2.32 20.64
C ASP A 125 -8.01 -1.32 21.74
N GLU A 126 -8.29 -1.82 22.94
CA GLU A 126 -8.78 -1.00 24.06
C GLU A 126 -7.79 0.11 24.51
N ARG A 127 -6.51 0.03 24.11
CA ARG A 127 -5.52 1.10 24.34
C ARG A 127 -5.67 2.22 23.33
N ASP A 128 -6.24 2.00 22.15
CA ASP A 128 -6.49 3.03 21.14
C ASP A 128 -7.82 3.73 21.36
N ARG A 129 -7.96 4.99 20.91
CA ARG A 129 -9.25 5.69 20.87
C ARG A 129 -9.60 6.12 19.45
N LEU A 130 -10.89 5.97 19.09
CA LEU A 130 -11.42 6.40 17.80
C LEU A 130 -12.48 7.49 17.99
N GLY A 131 -12.29 8.63 17.33
CA GLY A 131 -13.32 9.64 17.10
C GLY A 131 -13.78 9.63 15.64
N ILE A 132 -15.03 10.00 15.39
CA ILE A 132 -15.60 10.07 14.03
C ILE A 132 -16.30 11.41 13.86
N VAL A 133 -15.81 12.20 12.92
CA VAL A 133 -16.41 13.45 12.45
C VAL A 133 -16.79 13.25 10.98
N THR A 134 -17.99 13.65 10.62
CA THR A 134 -18.44 13.71 9.21
C THR A 134 -18.63 15.15 8.80
N PHE A 135 -18.36 15.48 7.55
CA PHE A 135 -18.67 16.80 7.01
C PHE A 135 -19.36 16.72 5.65
N GLU A 136 -20.35 17.58 5.49
CA GLU A 136 -21.02 17.91 4.24
C GLU A 136 -21.09 19.44 4.14
N THR A 137 -22.28 20.03 3.98
CA THR A 137 -22.51 21.48 4.15
C THR A 137 -22.14 21.94 5.57
N GLU A 138 -22.51 21.12 6.57
CA GLU A 138 -22.19 21.27 7.99
C GLU A 138 -21.29 20.12 8.46
N SER A 139 -20.58 20.30 9.58
CA SER A 139 -19.83 19.24 10.24
C SER A 139 -20.59 18.67 11.43
N LYS A 140 -20.42 17.37 11.67
CA LYS A 140 -21.08 16.65 12.76
C LYS A 140 -20.11 15.69 13.43
N VAL A 141 -19.98 15.79 14.74
CA VAL A 141 -19.35 14.76 15.57
C VAL A 141 -20.33 13.59 15.66
N VAL A 142 -19.96 12.45 15.05
CA VAL A 142 -20.72 11.19 15.10
C VAL A 142 -20.31 10.37 16.32
N GLN A 143 -19.04 10.48 16.74
CA GLN A 143 -18.45 9.79 17.88
C GLN A 143 -17.31 10.63 18.46
N CYS A 144 -17.28 10.80 19.79
CA CYS A 144 -16.13 11.39 20.50
C CYS A 144 -14.98 10.37 20.60
N LEU A 145 -13.80 10.76 21.09
CA LEU A 145 -12.65 9.84 21.26
C LEU A 145 -12.94 8.77 22.33
N GLU A 146 -13.47 7.63 21.90
CA GLU A 146 -13.85 6.48 22.74
C GLU A 146 -12.81 5.35 22.62
N PRO A 147 -12.42 4.66 23.71
CA PRO A 147 -11.53 3.49 23.65
C PRO A 147 -12.13 2.34 22.84
N MET A 148 -11.34 1.65 22.01
CA MET A 148 -11.82 0.61 21.09
C MET A 148 -11.97 -0.78 21.73
N THR A 149 -12.78 -0.83 22.80
CA THR A 149 -13.35 -2.08 23.34
C THR A 149 -14.30 -2.73 22.33
N ASP A 150 -14.54 -4.05 22.43
CA ASP A 150 -15.43 -4.77 21.51
C ASP A 150 -16.81 -4.12 21.34
N THR A 151 -17.42 -3.65 22.45
CA THR A 151 -18.69 -2.91 22.43
C THR A 151 -18.60 -1.58 21.67
N ASN A 152 -17.52 -0.82 21.88
CA ASN A 152 -17.34 0.46 21.19
C ASN A 152 -16.97 0.28 19.72
N LYS A 153 -16.24 -0.79 19.36
CA LYS A 153 -16.02 -1.21 17.96
C LYS A 153 -17.33 -1.52 17.25
N GLU A 154 -18.24 -2.27 17.88
CA GLU A 154 -19.57 -2.55 17.30
C GLU A 154 -20.39 -1.28 17.10
N GLN A 155 -20.41 -0.37 18.07
CA GLN A 155 -21.07 0.93 17.93
C GLN A 155 -20.46 1.78 16.82
N ALA A 156 -19.13 1.86 16.73
CA ALA A 156 -18.43 2.57 15.66
C ALA A 156 -18.75 1.97 14.28
N ARG A 157 -18.73 0.63 14.13
CA ARG A 157 -19.15 -0.05 12.89
C ARG A 157 -20.59 0.31 12.52
N ALA A 158 -21.53 0.31 13.47
CA ALA A 158 -22.93 0.68 13.22
C ALA A 158 -23.08 2.15 12.78
N ARG A 159 -22.40 3.07 13.47
CA ARG A 159 -22.35 4.50 13.14
C ARG A 159 -21.82 4.74 11.72
N ILE A 160 -20.74 4.05 11.31
CA ILE A 160 -20.14 4.15 9.97
C ILE A 160 -21.04 3.54 8.88
N LYS A 161 -21.66 2.38 9.14
CA LYS A 161 -22.62 1.78 8.18
C LYS A 161 -23.77 2.74 7.85
N ALA A 162 -24.27 3.45 8.86
CA ALA A 162 -25.39 4.38 8.74
C ALA A 162 -25.09 5.68 7.96
N LEU A 163 -23.81 5.99 7.65
CA LEU A 163 -23.46 7.20 6.91
C LEU A 163 -24.08 7.21 5.51
N ARG A 164 -24.59 8.37 5.09
CA ARG A 164 -25.21 8.60 3.78
C ARG A 164 -24.63 9.88 3.17
N PRO A 165 -24.43 9.90 1.84
CA PRO A 165 -23.92 11.07 1.14
C PRO A 165 -25.02 12.15 0.98
N LEU A 166 -24.71 13.40 1.36
CA LEU A 166 -25.61 14.56 1.41
C LEU A 166 -24.80 15.85 1.20
N GLY A 167 -25.43 16.92 0.70
CA GLY A 167 -24.87 18.29 0.79
C GLY A 167 -23.58 18.60 0.00
N SER A 168 -22.94 19.71 0.39
CA SER A 168 -21.70 20.27 -0.19
C SER A 168 -20.44 19.86 0.59
N THR A 169 -19.27 20.48 0.35
CA THR A 169 -17.98 20.01 0.89
C THR A 169 -17.31 21.07 1.80
N ASN A 170 -17.61 21.05 3.10
CA ASN A 170 -17.08 21.97 4.13
C ASN A 170 -15.92 21.35 4.94
N LEU A 171 -14.78 21.14 4.26
CA LEU A 171 -13.57 20.57 4.88
C LEU A 171 -13.09 21.37 6.12
N TRP A 172 -13.20 22.70 6.08
CA TRP A 172 -12.71 23.56 7.17
C TRP A 172 -13.44 23.31 8.50
N HIS A 173 -14.77 23.17 8.49
CA HIS A 173 -15.51 22.92 9.73
C HIS A 173 -15.28 21.49 10.24
N GLY A 174 -15.20 20.49 9.34
CA GLY A 174 -14.83 19.12 9.69
C GLY A 174 -13.48 19.02 10.41
N MET A 175 -12.46 19.72 9.89
CA MET A 175 -11.15 19.83 10.54
C MET A 175 -11.22 20.54 11.91
N LEU A 176 -11.97 21.64 12.02
CA LEU A 176 -12.11 22.36 13.29
C LEU A 176 -12.78 21.52 14.38
N ASP A 177 -13.82 20.76 14.06
CA ASP A 177 -14.48 19.88 15.03
C ASP A 177 -13.58 18.71 15.44
N ALA A 178 -12.80 18.16 14.51
CA ALA A 178 -11.80 17.15 14.82
C ALA A 178 -10.71 17.70 15.76
N ILE A 179 -10.20 18.93 15.54
CA ILE A 179 -9.26 19.60 16.45
C ILE A 179 -9.88 19.74 17.85
N LYS A 180 -11.14 20.19 17.95
CA LYS A 180 -11.85 20.33 19.23
C LYS A 180 -11.96 19.01 20.00
N LEU A 181 -12.09 17.86 19.32
CA LEU A 181 -12.12 16.55 19.98
C LEU A 181 -10.80 16.23 20.69
N PHE A 182 -9.65 16.48 20.04
CA PHE A 182 -8.35 16.34 20.69
C PHE A 182 -8.17 17.35 21.84
N THR A 183 -8.59 18.61 21.65
CA THR A 183 -8.44 19.67 22.67
C THR A 183 -9.24 19.41 23.95
N LYS A 184 -10.44 18.83 23.85
CA LYS A 184 -11.26 18.47 25.02
C LYS A 184 -10.62 17.39 25.91
N GLU A 185 -9.82 16.53 25.29
CA GLU A 185 -9.22 15.33 25.90
C GLU A 185 -7.71 15.49 26.18
N LEU A 186 -7.21 16.73 26.27
CA LEU A 186 -5.80 17.12 26.47
C LEU A 186 -5.15 16.64 27.80
N SER A 187 -5.81 15.75 28.53
CA SER A 187 -5.29 15.07 29.72
C SER A 187 -4.21 14.05 29.37
N ARG A 188 -3.02 14.54 28.99
CA ARG A 188 -1.73 13.81 28.91
C ARG A 188 -1.85 12.35 28.39
N SER A 189 -2.45 12.18 27.22
CA SER A 189 -2.51 10.88 26.53
C SER A 189 -1.12 10.48 26.02
N HIS A 190 -0.63 9.28 26.38
CA HIS A 190 0.65 8.73 25.86
C HIS A 190 0.52 8.17 24.42
N ARG A 191 -0.61 8.44 23.76
CA ARG A 191 -0.99 7.90 22.45
C ARG A 191 -0.62 8.88 21.35
N VAL A 192 -0.29 8.36 20.18
CA VAL A 192 0.04 9.19 19.01
C VAL A 192 -1.24 9.80 18.43
N PRO A 193 -1.40 11.14 18.38
CA PRO A 193 -2.61 11.78 17.91
C PRO A 193 -2.58 12.01 16.38
N ALA A 194 -3.59 11.48 15.68
CA ALA A 194 -3.69 11.55 14.23
C ALA A 194 -5.11 11.86 13.75
N MET A 195 -5.25 12.90 12.95
CA MET A 195 -6.46 13.20 12.19
C MET A 195 -6.32 12.58 10.79
N MET A 196 -7.30 11.80 10.35
CA MET A 196 -7.33 11.23 9.00
C MET A 196 -8.50 11.83 8.21
N VAL A 197 -8.18 12.74 7.28
CA VAL A 197 -9.13 13.40 6.39
C VAL A 197 -9.33 12.56 5.14
N LEU A 198 -10.56 12.12 4.89
CA LEU A 198 -10.95 11.24 3.78
C LEU A 198 -11.89 12.01 2.86
N THR A 199 -11.47 12.41 1.65
CA THR A 199 -12.27 13.29 0.75
C THR A 199 -12.00 13.02 -0.73
N ASP A 200 -13.02 13.17 -1.58
CA ASP A 200 -12.95 12.96 -3.03
C ASP A 200 -13.10 14.24 -3.87
N GLY A 201 -13.33 15.38 -3.20
CA GLY A 201 -13.79 16.60 -3.82
C GLY A 201 -12.89 17.82 -3.65
N GLU A 202 -13.33 18.93 -4.23
CA GLU A 202 -12.73 20.24 -4.00
C GLU A 202 -13.54 20.99 -2.91
N PRO A 203 -12.92 21.43 -1.80
CA PRO A 203 -13.62 22.22 -0.79
C PRO A 203 -14.23 23.48 -1.40
N ASN A 204 -15.55 23.56 -1.31
CA ASN A 204 -16.40 24.51 -2.05
C ASN A 204 -17.33 25.33 -1.14
N HIS A 205 -17.47 24.95 0.14
CA HIS A 205 -18.35 25.61 1.10
C HIS A 205 -17.57 26.14 2.32
N MET A 206 -17.84 27.38 2.73
CA MET A 206 -17.21 28.06 3.89
C MET A 206 -15.67 28.05 3.93
N CYS A 207 -15.00 27.98 2.78
CA CYS A 207 -13.55 28.06 2.68
C CYS A 207 -13.00 29.36 3.30
N PRO A 208 -11.90 29.31 4.08
CA PRO A 208 -11.29 30.52 4.65
C PRO A 208 -10.92 31.57 3.59
N PRO A 209 -11.33 32.85 3.75
CA PRO A 209 -11.04 33.89 2.75
C PRO A 209 -9.55 34.16 2.52
N GLN A 210 -8.72 33.92 3.52
CA GLN A 210 -7.25 34.06 3.45
C GLN A 210 -6.53 32.75 3.07
N GLY A 211 -7.26 31.70 2.70
CA GLY A 211 -6.71 30.36 2.50
C GLY A 211 -6.59 29.54 3.79
N TYR A 212 -6.40 28.23 3.64
CA TYR A 212 -6.36 27.28 4.75
C TYR A 212 -5.08 27.42 5.58
N ILE A 213 -3.91 27.51 4.93
CA ILE A 213 -2.61 27.53 5.62
C ILE A 213 -2.40 28.80 6.47
N PRO A 214 -2.72 30.03 6.01
CA PRO A 214 -2.53 31.22 6.83
C PRO A 214 -3.45 31.20 8.06
N LYS A 215 -4.66 30.63 7.93
CA LYS A 215 -5.58 30.45 9.05
C LYS A 215 -5.13 29.34 10.01
N LEU A 216 -4.57 28.23 9.52
CA LEU A 216 -3.93 27.20 10.35
C LEU A 216 -2.73 27.77 11.13
N ARG A 217 -1.89 28.59 10.48
CA ARG A 217 -0.74 29.27 11.10
C ARG A 217 -1.14 30.30 12.16
N ALA A 218 -2.36 30.84 12.09
CA ALA A 218 -2.92 31.75 13.09
C ALA A 218 -3.61 31.03 14.28
N MET A 219 -3.76 29.70 14.22
CA MET A 219 -4.28 28.92 15.35
C MET A 219 -3.17 28.50 16.32
N PRO A 220 -3.51 28.10 17.56
CA PRO A 220 -2.57 27.44 18.46
C PRO A 220 -1.93 26.18 17.83
N PRO A 221 -0.79 25.69 18.36
CA PRO A 221 -0.17 24.45 17.90
C PRO A 221 -1.19 23.31 17.76
N LEU A 222 -1.18 22.64 16.61
CA LEU A 222 -2.16 21.59 16.31
C LEU A 222 -1.95 20.40 17.26
N PRO A 223 -3.03 19.85 17.88
CA PRO A 223 -2.91 18.76 18.84
C PRO A 223 -2.70 17.38 18.20
N ALA A 224 -2.74 17.28 16.87
CA ALA A 224 -2.66 16.04 16.11
C ALA A 224 -2.01 16.28 14.74
N THR A 225 -1.28 15.28 14.24
CA THR A 225 -0.80 15.28 12.85
C THR A 225 -1.98 15.03 11.89
N ILE A 226 -2.06 15.77 10.78
CA ILE A 226 -3.18 15.66 9.82
C ILE A 226 -2.70 14.88 8.60
N HIS A 227 -3.32 13.74 8.36
CA HIS A 227 -3.10 12.91 7.18
C HIS A 227 -4.29 13.08 6.23
N THR A 228 -4.03 13.35 4.96
CA THR A 228 -5.04 13.66 3.95
C THR A 228 -5.05 12.61 2.84
N PHE A 229 -6.20 11.98 2.64
CA PHE A 229 -6.40 10.95 1.62
C PHE A 229 -7.36 11.48 0.57
N GLY A 230 -6.85 11.65 -0.64
CA GLY A 230 -7.61 12.17 -1.78
C GLY A 230 -8.05 11.03 -2.70
N PHE A 231 -9.36 10.86 -2.87
CA PHE A 231 -9.94 9.84 -3.75
C PHE A 231 -10.26 10.37 -5.16
N GLY A 232 -10.18 9.51 -6.18
CA GLY A 232 -10.62 9.82 -7.54
C GLY A 232 -9.66 10.72 -8.33
N TYR A 233 -10.18 11.58 -9.20
CA TYR A 233 -9.37 12.45 -10.09
C TYR A 233 -9.78 13.93 -10.08
N THR A 234 -10.70 14.31 -9.19
CA THR A 234 -11.35 15.64 -9.09
C THR A 234 -11.11 16.31 -7.73
N LEU A 235 -9.84 16.38 -7.34
CA LEU A 235 -9.41 16.79 -6.00
C LEU A 235 -8.39 17.95 -6.02
N ARG A 236 -8.44 18.81 -5.01
CA ARG A 236 -7.42 19.86 -4.77
C ARG A 236 -6.19 19.27 -4.04
N SER A 237 -5.45 18.38 -4.69
CA SER A 237 -4.25 17.74 -4.12
C SER A 237 -3.23 18.72 -3.55
N GLY A 238 -3.05 19.89 -4.18
CA GLY A 238 -2.17 20.93 -3.69
C GLY A 238 -2.56 21.41 -2.29
N LEU A 239 -3.86 21.64 -2.05
CA LEU A 239 -4.40 22.00 -0.74
C LEU A 239 -4.21 20.86 0.29
N LEU A 240 -4.56 19.63 -0.10
CA LEU A 240 -4.45 18.46 0.79
C LEU A 240 -2.98 18.19 1.19
N LYS A 241 -2.04 18.27 0.24
CA LYS A 241 -0.59 18.20 0.48
C LYS A 241 -0.12 19.30 1.42
N SER A 242 -0.61 20.52 1.23
CA SER A 242 -0.21 21.68 2.05
C SER A 242 -0.68 21.56 3.49
N ILE A 243 -1.93 21.11 3.71
CA ILE A 243 -2.49 20.88 5.06
C ILE A 243 -1.73 19.75 5.77
N ALA A 244 -1.48 18.65 5.08
CA ALA A 244 -0.74 17.53 5.65
C ALA A 244 0.70 17.93 6.02
N GLU A 245 1.41 18.61 5.12
CA GLU A 245 2.78 19.07 5.37
C GLU A 245 2.86 20.08 6.52
N PHE A 246 1.95 21.06 6.57
CA PHE A 246 1.87 22.04 7.65
C PHE A 246 1.78 21.38 9.03
N SER A 247 0.99 20.32 9.15
CA SER A 247 0.79 19.57 10.40
C SER A 247 1.83 18.49 10.70
N GLY A 248 2.82 18.27 9.83
CA GLY A 248 3.78 17.18 9.98
C GLY A 248 3.26 15.79 9.56
N GLY A 249 2.06 15.70 9.00
CA GLY A 249 1.45 14.47 8.48
C GLY A 249 1.66 14.22 6.99
N ASN A 250 0.88 13.29 6.43
CA ASN A 250 1.06 12.74 5.08
C ASN A 250 -0.11 13.01 4.14
N TYR A 251 0.18 13.34 2.88
CA TYR A 251 -0.80 13.33 1.81
C TYR A 251 -0.65 12.04 0.99
N ALA A 252 -1.77 11.39 0.72
CA ALA A 252 -1.86 10.14 -0.03
C ALA A 252 -2.92 10.23 -1.13
N PHE A 253 -2.57 9.75 -2.32
CA PHE A 253 -3.44 9.73 -3.50
C PHE A 253 -4.01 8.32 -3.74
N ILE A 254 -5.34 8.22 -3.85
CA ILE A 254 -6.05 6.95 -4.06
C ILE A 254 -6.84 7.04 -5.39
N PRO A 255 -6.25 6.59 -6.51
CA PRO A 255 -6.89 6.70 -7.83
C PRO A 255 -8.11 5.78 -8.00
N ASP A 256 -8.11 4.62 -7.36
CA ASP A 256 -9.07 3.54 -7.61
C ASP A 256 -9.29 2.62 -6.39
N ALA A 257 -10.28 1.74 -6.50
CA ALA A 257 -10.68 0.76 -5.50
C ALA A 257 -9.63 -0.32 -5.19
N GLY A 258 -8.65 -0.56 -6.08
CA GLY A 258 -7.56 -1.51 -5.83
C GLY A 258 -6.46 -0.90 -4.96
N MET A 259 -6.23 0.41 -5.08
CA MET A 259 -5.23 1.16 -4.32
C MET A 259 -5.68 1.56 -2.90
N ILE A 260 -6.97 1.52 -2.57
CA ILE A 260 -7.43 1.95 -1.24
C ILE A 260 -6.85 1.10 -0.10
N GLY A 261 -6.88 -0.23 -0.23
CA GLY A 261 -6.35 -1.13 0.79
C GLY A 261 -4.86 -0.89 0.98
N THR A 262 -4.11 -0.87 -0.11
CA THR A 262 -2.65 -0.69 -0.07
C THR A 262 -2.25 0.61 0.61
N VAL A 263 -2.82 1.75 0.20
CA VAL A 263 -2.47 3.07 0.73
C VAL A 263 -2.90 3.24 2.19
N PHE A 264 -4.08 2.73 2.56
CA PHE A 264 -4.62 2.91 3.90
C PHE A 264 -3.94 2.01 4.93
N VAL A 265 -3.70 0.74 4.59
CA VAL A 265 -2.92 -0.21 5.39
C VAL A 265 -1.54 0.38 5.72
N HIS A 266 -0.84 0.93 4.73
CA HIS A 266 0.46 1.57 4.95
C HIS A 266 0.38 2.80 5.84
N ALA A 267 -0.61 3.68 5.66
CA ALA A 267 -0.73 4.88 6.46
C ALA A 267 -1.03 4.57 7.95
N VAL A 268 -1.88 3.58 8.22
CA VAL A 268 -2.17 3.14 9.59
C VAL A 268 -0.98 2.38 10.18
N ALA A 269 -0.29 1.54 9.41
CA ALA A 269 0.91 0.83 9.86
C ALA A 269 2.04 1.79 10.25
N ASN A 270 2.30 2.84 9.45
CA ASN A 270 3.28 3.89 9.78
C ASN A 270 2.88 4.72 11.01
N LEU A 271 1.58 4.84 11.30
CA LEU A 271 1.11 5.49 12.52
C LEU A 271 1.35 4.57 13.74
N GLN A 272 0.93 3.31 13.63
CA GLN A 272 1.08 2.26 14.65
C GLN A 272 2.55 1.85 14.93
N SER A 273 3.48 2.18 14.04
CA SER A 273 4.93 2.01 14.23
C SER A 273 5.69 3.31 14.56
N THR A 274 5.00 4.40 14.96
CA THR A 274 5.63 5.67 15.32
C THR A 274 6.50 5.53 16.58
N PHE A 275 7.81 5.75 16.46
CA PHE A 275 8.74 5.84 17.58
C PHE A 275 8.69 7.23 18.25
N ALA A 276 8.65 8.30 17.44
CA ALA A 276 8.69 9.67 17.94
C ALA A 276 7.73 10.60 17.21
N THR A 277 7.14 11.53 17.96
CA THR A 277 6.29 12.63 17.48
C THR A 277 7.01 13.96 17.58
N ASN A 278 6.54 14.95 16.81
CA ASN A 278 7.02 16.33 16.84
C ASN A 278 8.55 16.48 16.66
N ALA A 279 9.17 15.58 15.90
CA ALA A 279 10.62 15.60 15.70
C ALA A 279 11.04 16.83 14.88
N SER A 280 12.06 17.54 15.36
CA SER A 280 12.62 18.72 14.73
C SER A 280 14.15 18.73 14.82
N LEU A 281 14.79 19.03 13.69
CA LEU A 281 16.23 19.17 13.59
C LEU A 281 16.62 20.65 13.64
N THR A 282 17.40 21.02 14.63
CA THR A 282 18.08 22.31 14.72
C THR A 282 19.51 22.16 14.23
N LEU A 283 19.95 23.06 13.34
CA LEU A 283 21.35 23.20 12.91
C LEU A 283 21.86 24.57 13.33
N SER A 284 22.86 24.60 14.21
CA SER A 284 23.57 25.78 14.67
C SER A 284 24.95 25.84 14.02
N TYR A 285 25.31 26.93 13.35
CA TYR A 285 26.57 27.03 12.60
C TYR A 285 27.13 28.46 12.59
N ALA A 286 28.45 28.57 12.39
CA ALA A 286 29.15 29.86 12.34
C ALA A 286 29.03 30.55 10.97
N SER A 287 28.95 31.87 10.95
CA SER A 287 29.14 32.69 9.74
C SER A 287 30.64 32.75 9.43
N PRO A 288 31.11 32.28 8.26
CA PRO A 288 30.46 32.48 6.95
C PRO A 288 29.66 31.30 6.38
N VAL A 289 29.53 30.19 7.09
CA VAL A 289 28.87 28.97 6.59
C VAL A 289 27.40 29.26 6.22
N LYS A 290 26.96 28.70 5.09
CA LYS A 290 25.56 28.72 4.64
C LYS A 290 25.04 27.30 4.48
N VAL A 291 23.92 27.00 5.14
CA VAL A 291 23.17 25.75 5.01
C VAL A 291 21.86 26.02 4.29
N GLU A 292 21.60 25.30 3.20
CA GLU A 292 20.40 25.41 2.37
C GLU A 292 19.73 24.04 2.21
N GLN A 293 18.39 23.98 2.27
CA GLN A 293 17.64 22.76 1.93
C GLN A 293 17.61 22.57 0.41
N THR A 294 17.78 21.34 -0.07
CA THR A 294 17.91 21.05 -1.52
C THR A 294 16.62 20.55 -2.19
N THR A 295 15.63 20.15 -1.39
CA THR A 295 14.38 19.49 -1.83
C THR A 295 13.28 20.44 -2.31
N GLY A 296 13.57 21.73 -2.46
CA GLY A 296 12.62 22.76 -2.88
C GLY A 296 11.85 23.44 -1.75
N ASP A 297 10.85 24.24 -2.12
CA ASP A 297 10.06 25.04 -1.18
C ASP A 297 9.04 24.20 -0.40
N ALA A 298 8.96 24.43 0.92
CA ALA A 298 8.04 23.73 1.82
C ALA A 298 7.15 24.70 2.61
N VAL A 299 5.92 24.29 2.92
CA VAL A 299 4.91 25.10 3.66
C VAL A 299 5.40 25.55 5.04
N ASN A 300 6.27 24.73 5.65
CA ASN A 300 6.90 24.94 6.96
C ASN A 300 8.39 25.35 6.86
N GLN A 301 8.87 25.73 5.68
CA GLN A 301 10.26 26.15 5.50
C GLN A 301 10.54 27.44 6.28
N GLN A 302 11.57 27.40 7.12
CA GLN A 302 12.02 28.55 7.89
C GLN A 302 13.36 29.04 7.35
N ALA A 303 13.51 30.35 7.19
CA ALA A 303 14.80 30.95 6.87
C ALA A 303 15.76 30.82 8.07
N PRO A 304 17.08 30.70 7.85
CA PRO A 304 18.06 30.75 8.93
C PRO A 304 17.93 32.04 9.74
N VAL A 305 17.84 31.90 11.06
CA VAL A 305 17.75 33.02 12.01
C VAL A 305 19.14 33.32 12.56
N GLU A 306 19.50 34.60 12.70
CA GLU A 306 20.73 34.98 13.38
C GLU A 306 20.58 34.82 14.89
N PHE A 307 21.54 34.11 15.51
CA PHE A 307 21.48 33.71 16.90
C PHE A 307 22.84 33.97 17.53
N GLY A 308 22.94 34.96 18.43
CA GLY A 308 24.22 35.34 19.03
C GLY A 308 25.18 36.04 18.06
N TYR A 309 26.46 36.15 18.44
CA TYR A 309 27.47 36.84 17.64
C TYR A 309 28.01 35.92 16.54
N ARG A 310 27.78 36.29 15.27
CA ARG A 310 28.21 35.55 14.06
C ARG A 310 27.74 34.08 13.99
N GLN A 311 26.67 33.71 14.68
CA GLN A 311 26.09 32.37 14.62
C GLN A 311 24.69 32.42 13.99
N ARG A 312 24.30 31.32 13.34
CA ARG A 312 23.02 31.15 12.64
C ARG A 312 22.39 29.82 13.01
N LYS A 313 21.06 29.82 13.04
CA LYS A 313 20.22 28.68 13.39
C LYS A 313 19.22 28.38 12.28
N LEU A 314 19.24 27.18 11.72
CA LEU A 314 18.22 26.66 10.81
C LEU A 314 17.42 25.56 11.51
N THR A 315 16.09 25.64 11.46
CA THR A 315 15.21 24.60 12.05
C THR A 315 14.41 23.91 10.94
N ILE A 316 14.43 22.58 10.94
CA ILE A 316 13.75 21.73 9.95
C ILE A 316 12.78 20.81 10.70
N SER A 317 11.50 20.88 10.37
CA SER A 317 10.48 19.99 10.95
C SER A 317 10.48 18.64 10.23
N LEU A 318 10.58 17.54 10.99
CA LEU A 318 10.61 16.17 10.46
C LEU A 318 9.26 15.47 10.61
N GLY A 319 8.43 15.92 11.56
CA GLY A 319 7.14 15.32 11.89
C GLY A 319 7.31 14.04 12.71
N ASN A 320 6.57 12.99 12.35
CA ASN A 320 6.69 11.70 13.02
C ASN A 320 7.82 10.86 12.41
N ILE A 321 8.50 10.09 13.26
CA ILE A 321 9.56 9.13 12.91
C ILE A 321 9.13 7.74 13.39
N GLN A 322 9.26 6.75 12.52
CA GLN A 322 8.86 5.36 12.75
C GLN A 322 10.03 4.50 13.22
N TYR A 323 9.76 3.45 14.01
CA TYR A 323 10.76 2.41 14.30
C TYR A 323 11.33 1.85 12.99
N GLY A 324 12.65 1.69 12.91
CA GLY A 324 13.35 1.12 11.74
C GLY A 324 13.19 1.88 10.41
N GLN A 325 12.78 3.16 10.40
CA GLN A 325 12.70 3.99 9.20
C GLN A 325 13.57 5.25 9.37
N SER A 326 14.67 5.37 8.61
CA SER A 326 15.57 6.53 8.75
C SER A 326 14.93 7.83 8.24
N ARG A 327 15.46 8.97 8.69
CA ARG A 327 15.08 10.31 8.22
C ARG A 327 16.32 11.12 7.86
N ASP A 328 16.86 10.81 6.69
CA ASP A 328 18.11 11.36 6.18
C ASP A 328 17.85 12.60 5.30
N LEU A 329 18.61 13.67 5.56
CA LEU A 329 18.50 14.95 4.85
C LEU A 329 19.76 15.27 4.07
N TRP A 330 19.61 15.52 2.76
CA TRP A 330 20.66 16.10 1.93
C TRP A 330 20.54 17.62 1.91
N LEU A 331 21.54 18.29 2.49
CA LEU A 331 21.60 19.75 2.60
C LEU A 331 22.81 20.27 1.83
N ARG A 332 22.72 21.48 1.29
CA ARG A 332 23.86 22.18 0.68
C ARG A 332 24.60 22.97 1.75
N LEU A 333 25.91 22.78 1.83
CA LEU A 333 26.82 23.39 2.80
C LEU A 333 27.92 24.18 2.07
N ARG A 334 27.85 25.51 2.14
CA ARG A 334 28.81 26.43 1.51
C ARG A 334 29.66 27.16 2.54
N GLY A 335 30.91 27.45 2.18
CA GLY A 335 31.85 28.22 3.00
C GLY A 335 32.71 27.40 3.98
N ALA A 336 32.39 26.12 4.19
CA ALA A 336 33.10 25.25 5.14
C ALA A 336 34.59 24.99 4.80
N THR A 337 35.03 25.26 3.57
CA THR A 337 36.41 25.04 3.11
C THR A 337 37.39 26.17 3.49
N GLN A 338 36.91 27.31 3.98
CA GLN A 338 37.76 28.48 4.29
C GLN A 338 38.37 28.46 5.70
N GLU A 339 37.92 27.58 6.61
CA GLU A 339 38.35 27.56 8.03
C GLU A 339 39.40 26.49 8.39
N LYS A 340 40.14 25.95 7.40
CA LYS A 340 41.23 24.97 7.61
C LYS A 340 42.44 25.48 8.46
N GLN A 341 42.34 26.64 9.10
CA GLN A 341 43.41 27.25 9.92
C GLN A 341 43.06 27.40 11.42
N ALA A 342 41.88 26.95 11.89
CA ALA A 342 41.55 26.91 13.31
C ALA A 342 41.11 25.49 13.71
N SER A 343 42.01 24.71 14.31
CA SER A 343 41.82 23.27 14.53
C SER A 343 40.92 22.86 15.71
N ASP A 344 40.12 23.79 16.25
CA ASP A 344 39.42 23.59 17.55
C ASP A 344 37.99 24.18 17.58
N SER A 345 37.49 24.71 16.47
CA SER A 345 36.14 25.28 16.38
C SER A 345 35.14 24.31 15.76
N VAL A 346 34.06 23.99 16.49
CA VAL A 346 32.89 23.28 15.97
C VAL A 346 32.26 24.11 14.84
N LEU A 347 32.28 23.58 13.61
CA LEU A 347 31.78 24.28 12.41
C LEU A 347 30.25 24.31 12.40
N LEU A 348 29.65 23.19 12.79
CA LEU A 348 28.21 22.98 12.81
C LEU A 348 27.83 21.99 13.91
N GLU A 349 26.80 22.31 14.68
CA GLU A 349 26.17 21.45 15.67
C GLU A 349 24.73 21.17 15.24
N ALA A 350 24.36 19.90 15.18
CA ALA A 350 23.00 19.45 14.96
C ALA A 350 22.38 19.02 16.29
N THR A 351 21.12 19.37 16.51
CA THR A 351 20.34 18.95 17.67
C THR A 351 18.96 18.48 17.20
N LEU A 352 18.68 17.19 17.40
CA LEU A 352 17.38 16.59 17.16
C LEU A 352 16.57 16.63 18.46
N ALA A 353 15.43 17.31 18.42
CA ALA A 353 14.46 17.38 19.52
C ALA A 353 13.18 16.62 19.14
N PHE A 354 12.71 15.70 20.00
CA PHE A 354 11.51 14.90 19.75
C PHE A 354 10.80 14.45 21.03
N GLU A 355 9.56 13.99 20.88
CA GLU A 355 8.76 13.37 21.94
C GLU A 355 8.64 11.87 21.66
N GLU A 356 9.05 11.01 22.59
CA GLU A 356 9.03 9.56 22.41
C GLU A 356 7.64 8.97 22.70
N ALA A 357 7.11 8.18 21.77
CA ALA A 357 5.77 7.61 21.89
C ALA A 357 5.73 6.52 22.99
N GLY A 358 4.68 6.52 23.81
CA GLY A 358 4.44 5.49 24.82
C GLY A 358 5.27 5.57 26.11
N ARG A 359 6.22 6.51 26.26
CA ARG A 359 6.92 6.71 27.55
C ARG A 359 6.05 7.46 28.59
N SER A 360 6.09 6.98 29.83
CA SER A 360 5.24 7.45 30.94
C SER A 360 5.91 8.44 31.91
N SER A 361 7.18 8.79 31.70
CA SER A 361 7.91 9.77 32.52
C SER A 361 7.66 11.20 32.05
N SER A 362 7.41 12.10 33.02
CA SER A 362 7.09 13.50 32.81
C SER A 362 8.11 14.28 31.96
N SER A 363 7.63 14.87 30.85
CA SER A 363 8.07 16.18 30.34
C SER A 363 9.58 16.36 30.06
N SER A 364 10.22 15.36 29.45
CA SER A 364 11.53 15.50 28.82
C SER A 364 11.40 15.27 27.32
N SER A 365 11.47 16.35 26.53
CA SER A 365 11.76 16.22 25.10
C SER A 365 13.14 15.58 24.95
N SER A 366 13.24 14.45 24.28
CA SER A 366 14.52 13.80 24.02
C SER A 366 15.35 14.68 23.10
N LEU A 367 16.59 14.96 23.52
CA LEU A 367 17.56 15.75 22.78
C LEU A 367 18.76 14.86 22.45
N VAL A 368 19.06 14.74 21.16
CA VAL A 368 20.26 14.07 20.65
C VAL A 368 21.05 15.10 19.85
N SER A 369 22.35 15.23 20.11
CA SER A 369 23.21 16.22 19.46
C SER A 369 24.41 15.56 18.79
N ALA A 370 24.74 16.03 17.58
CA ALA A 370 25.90 15.63 16.82
C ALA A 370 26.69 16.86 16.37
N ARG A 371 28.00 16.74 16.21
CA ARG A 371 28.90 17.87 15.88
C ARG A 371 29.76 17.55 14.67
N LEU A 372 30.04 18.58 13.89
CA LEU A 372 30.93 18.56 12.73
C LEU A 372 32.10 19.51 13.01
N GLY A 373 33.30 18.95 13.13
CA GLY A 373 34.53 19.67 13.53
C GLY A 373 34.86 19.48 15.03
N GLY A 374 36.15 19.31 15.32
CA GLY A 374 36.69 18.90 16.64
C GLY A 374 37.48 17.58 16.54
N SER A 375 38.19 17.20 17.61
CA SER A 375 39.02 15.98 17.67
C SER A 375 38.26 14.68 17.38
N ASP A 376 36.97 14.64 17.70
CA ASP A 376 36.11 13.46 17.57
C ASP A 376 35.65 13.22 16.12
N ALA A 377 36.01 14.08 15.18
CA ALA A 377 35.68 13.95 13.76
C ALA A 377 36.55 12.92 13.00
N LEU A 378 37.37 12.13 13.71
CA LEU A 378 38.30 11.15 13.13
C LEU A 378 37.70 9.75 12.93
N ASP A 379 36.57 9.44 13.58
CA ASP A 379 35.91 8.11 13.52
C ASP A 379 34.56 8.12 12.77
N ALA A 380 34.35 9.08 11.86
CA ALA A 380 33.19 9.07 10.98
C ALA A 380 33.31 7.94 9.95
N GLU A 381 32.50 6.87 10.09
CA GLU A 381 32.42 5.78 9.12
C GLU A 381 32.23 6.36 7.70
N THR A 382 33.18 6.05 6.81
CA THR A 382 33.12 6.52 5.42
C THR A 382 31.90 5.93 4.73
N LEU A 383 30.89 6.78 4.48
CA LEU A 383 29.73 6.46 3.66
C LEU A 383 30.11 5.72 2.38
N SER A 384 29.35 4.69 2.04
CA SER A 384 29.56 4.02 0.77
C SER A 384 29.23 4.96 -0.41
N PRO A 385 29.96 4.89 -1.54
CA PRO A 385 29.63 5.68 -2.73
C PRO A 385 28.20 5.44 -3.22
N ALA A 386 27.67 4.23 -3.05
CA ALA A 386 26.31 3.85 -3.41
C ALA A 386 25.25 4.56 -2.54
N GLU A 387 25.45 4.62 -1.22
CA GLU A 387 24.55 5.38 -0.32
C GLU A 387 24.58 6.88 -0.63
N MET A 388 25.77 7.45 -0.88
CA MET A 388 25.90 8.86 -1.27
C MET A 388 25.13 9.14 -2.57
N ALA A 389 25.31 8.30 -3.58
CA ALA A 389 24.61 8.40 -4.85
C ALA A 389 23.09 8.30 -4.71
N TYR A 390 22.59 7.38 -3.86
CA TYR A 390 21.17 7.23 -3.57
C TYR A 390 20.58 8.47 -2.89
N GLN A 391 21.25 8.99 -1.85
CA GLN A 391 20.79 10.15 -1.07
C GLN A 391 20.75 11.43 -1.92
N GLU A 392 21.77 11.65 -2.74
CA GLU A 392 21.84 12.76 -3.69
C GLU A 392 20.79 12.63 -4.79
N SER A 393 20.66 11.45 -5.40
CA SER A 393 19.66 11.17 -6.44
C SER A 393 18.24 11.43 -5.94
N ARG A 394 17.92 10.95 -4.72
CA ARG A 394 16.63 11.19 -4.06
C ARG A 394 16.38 12.69 -3.83
N ALA A 395 17.39 13.43 -3.41
CA ALA A 395 17.29 14.88 -3.21
C ALA A 395 17.05 15.63 -4.53
N LEU A 396 17.74 15.24 -5.61
CA LEU A 396 17.55 15.79 -6.95
C LEU A 396 16.16 15.49 -7.51
N ILE A 397 15.63 14.27 -7.31
CA ILE A 397 14.27 13.88 -7.71
C ILE A 397 13.23 14.72 -6.95
N LEU A 398 13.39 14.89 -5.64
CA LEU A 398 12.52 15.75 -4.83
C LEU A 398 12.56 17.22 -5.32
N SER A 399 13.76 17.74 -5.57
CA SER A 399 13.97 19.09 -6.12
C SER A 399 13.27 19.25 -7.47
N PHE A 400 13.40 18.29 -8.38
CA PHE A 400 12.70 18.32 -9.67
C PHE A 400 11.18 18.31 -9.49
N ILE A 401 10.63 17.41 -8.68
CA ILE A 401 9.18 17.32 -8.47
C ILE A 401 8.65 18.62 -7.83
N SER A 402 9.38 19.25 -6.91
CA SER A 402 8.93 20.53 -6.32
C SER A 402 8.74 21.62 -7.39
N THR A 403 9.55 21.62 -8.46
CA THR A 403 9.39 22.59 -9.55
C THR A 403 8.11 22.42 -10.38
N LEU A 404 7.40 21.28 -10.26
CA LEU A 404 6.08 21.04 -10.88
C LEU A 404 4.92 21.61 -10.04
N PHE A 405 5.21 21.92 -8.77
CA PHE A 405 4.24 22.37 -7.78
C PHE A 405 4.77 23.60 -7.03
N PRO A 406 4.87 24.78 -7.68
CA PRO A 406 5.20 26.02 -6.98
C PRO A 406 4.22 26.31 -5.84
N LEU A 407 4.76 26.81 -4.73
CA LEU A 407 4.00 27.25 -3.56
C LEU A 407 3.45 28.67 -3.79
N ALA A 408 2.14 28.86 -3.69
CA ALA A 408 1.54 30.19 -3.80
C ALA A 408 1.59 30.96 -2.46
N SER A 409 1.28 32.26 -2.50
CA SER A 409 1.32 33.15 -1.34
C SER A 409 0.28 32.82 -0.25
N ASP A 410 -0.77 32.07 -0.60
CA ASP A 410 -1.74 31.46 0.33
C ASP A 410 -1.19 30.18 1.01
N GLY A 411 0.06 29.80 0.72
CA GLY A 411 0.68 28.56 1.22
C GLY A 411 0.13 27.29 0.56
N GLU A 412 -0.62 27.40 -0.54
CA GLU A 412 -1.13 26.24 -1.27
C GLU A 412 -0.27 25.93 -2.49
N TYR A 413 0.16 24.67 -2.62
CA TYR A 413 0.83 24.18 -3.82
C TYR A 413 -0.09 24.26 -5.06
N LYS A 414 0.39 24.82 -6.17
CA LYS A 414 -0.35 24.90 -7.44
C LYS A 414 0.36 24.07 -8.51
N SER A 415 -0.36 23.24 -9.25
CA SER A 415 0.20 22.43 -10.34
C SER A 415 0.44 23.25 -11.61
N LEU A 416 1.55 23.03 -12.32
CA LEU A 416 1.75 23.60 -13.66
C LEU A 416 0.76 23.04 -14.69
N THR A 417 -0.21 23.85 -15.14
CA THR A 417 -1.27 23.45 -16.08
C THR A 417 -1.00 23.79 -17.55
N LEU A 418 0.03 24.59 -17.85
CA LEU A 418 0.34 25.01 -19.22
C LEU A 418 1.14 23.93 -19.96
N ALA A 419 0.61 23.43 -21.08
CA ALA A 419 1.21 22.36 -21.87
C ALA A 419 2.67 22.65 -22.28
N ASN A 420 2.99 23.89 -22.67
CA ASN A 420 4.36 24.28 -23.03
C ASN A 420 5.35 24.17 -21.86
N GLN A 421 4.90 24.40 -20.62
CA GLN A 421 5.73 24.21 -19.43
C GLN A 421 5.92 22.71 -19.13
N GLN A 422 4.89 21.89 -19.37
CA GLN A 422 4.96 20.43 -19.18
C GLN A 422 5.92 19.77 -20.18
N ILE A 423 5.96 20.21 -21.45
CA ILE A 423 6.94 19.73 -22.44
C ILE A 423 8.37 20.02 -21.97
N LYS A 424 8.65 21.27 -21.57
CA LYS A 424 9.97 21.63 -21.02
C LYS A 424 10.33 20.81 -19.78
N LYS A 425 9.37 20.57 -18.88
CA LYS A 425 9.59 19.75 -17.68
C LYS A 425 9.85 18.28 -17.99
N ARG A 426 9.32 17.75 -19.09
CA ARG A 426 9.66 16.41 -19.59
C ARG A 426 11.10 16.34 -20.11
N GLU A 427 11.57 17.38 -20.81
CA GLU A 427 12.97 17.48 -21.25
C GLU A 427 13.94 17.59 -20.05
N GLU A 428 13.60 18.44 -19.07
CA GLU A 428 14.33 18.56 -17.80
C GLU A 428 14.37 17.22 -17.02
N LEU A 429 13.30 16.40 -17.07
CA LEU A 429 13.29 15.05 -16.48
C LEU A 429 14.23 14.08 -17.22
N SER A 430 14.23 14.07 -18.55
CA SER A 430 15.13 13.22 -19.34
C SER A 430 16.60 13.53 -19.03
N GLN A 431 16.96 14.82 -18.99
CA GLN A 431 18.30 15.26 -18.61
C GLN A 431 18.66 14.87 -17.16
N LEU A 432 17.70 14.93 -16.24
CA LEU A 432 17.91 14.45 -14.88
C LEU A 432 18.21 12.94 -14.87
N ILE A 433 17.38 12.12 -15.52
CA ILE A 433 17.56 10.65 -15.58
C ILE A 433 18.96 10.28 -16.11
N GLU A 434 19.44 10.96 -17.15
CA GLU A 434 20.78 10.76 -17.72
C GLU A 434 21.94 11.19 -16.81
N THR A 435 21.69 12.04 -15.81
CA THR A 435 22.72 12.63 -14.93
C THR A 435 22.63 12.21 -13.46
N LEU A 436 21.66 11.36 -13.11
CA LEU A 436 21.47 10.89 -11.73
C LEU A 436 22.61 9.95 -11.29
N PRO A 437 23.31 10.24 -10.17
CA PRO A 437 24.36 9.36 -9.63
C PRO A 437 23.92 7.91 -9.39
N SER A 438 22.63 7.66 -9.13
CA SER A 438 22.08 6.32 -8.98
C SER A 438 22.19 5.44 -10.23
N GLY A 439 22.42 6.03 -11.41
CA GLY A 439 22.67 5.31 -12.66
C GLY A 439 23.92 4.42 -12.63
N ASP A 440 24.92 4.79 -11.83
CA ASP A 440 26.20 4.09 -11.74
C ASP A 440 26.17 2.84 -10.83
N PHE A 441 25.05 2.60 -10.12
CA PHE A 441 24.97 1.58 -9.06
C PHE A 441 23.79 0.60 -9.27
N ALA A 442 24.07 -0.69 -9.05
CA ALA A 442 23.13 -1.79 -9.30
C ALA A 442 22.45 -2.33 -8.02
N ASP A 443 22.64 -1.70 -6.87
CA ASP A 443 21.97 -2.08 -5.62
C ASP A 443 20.47 -1.74 -5.62
N ASN A 444 19.72 -2.36 -4.72
CA ASN A 444 18.26 -2.22 -4.66
C ASN A 444 17.80 -0.78 -4.41
N LEU A 445 18.54 0.02 -3.61
CA LEU A 445 18.14 1.39 -3.29
C LEU A 445 18.29 2.30 -4.51
N ASN A 446 19.45 2.30 -5.15
CA ASN A 446 19.69 3.09 -6.36
C ASN A 446 18.80 2.64 -7.52
N LYS A 447 18.65 1.33 -7.74
CA LYS A 447 17.78 0.78 -8.76
C LYS A 447 16.32 1.18 -8.56
N SER A 448 15.83 1.20 -7.31
CA SER A 448 14.43 1.53 -7.02
C SER A 448 14.02 2.95 -7.45
N LEU A 449 14.93 3.93 -7.36
CA LEU A 449 14.69 5.29 -7.83
C LEU A 449 14.54 5.35 -9.35
N LEU A 450 15.43 4.68 -10.08
CA LEU A 450 15.41 4.61 -11.55
C LEU A 450 14.17 3.85 -12.05
N GLU A 451 13.78 2.80 -11.34
CA GLU A 451 12.58 2.03 -11.62
C GLU A 451 11.31 2.91 -11.57
N ASP A 452 11.15 3.76 -10.55
CA ASP A 452 9.97 4.64 -10.45
C ASP A 452 10.02 5.83 -11.41
N LEU A 453 11.23 6.28 -11.77
CA LEU A 453 11.47 7.32 -12.77
C LEU A 453 11.13 6.86 -14.18
N CYS A 454 11.77 5.79 -14.67
CA CYS A 454 11.77 5.38 -16.07
C CYS A 454 11.82 3.86 -16.30
N GLY A 455 11.55 3.05 -15.28
CA GLY A 455 11.45 1.60 -15.44
C GLY A 455 10.32 1.17 -16.37
N GLU A 456 10.45 -0.03 -16.96
CA GLU A 456 9.43 -0.60 -17.84
C GLU A 456 8.09 -0.83 -17.14
N HIS A 457 6.99 -0.70 -17.87
CA HIS A 457 5.63 -0.83 -17.34
C HIS A 457 5.45 -2.18 -16.60
N PRO A 458 4.91 -2.21 -15.36
CA PRO A 458 4.11 -1.16 -14.70
C PRO A 458 4.90 -0.10 -13.91
N LYS A 459 6.23 -0.08 -14.00
CA LYS A 459 7.09 0.92 -13.35
C LYS A 459 7.12 2.23 -14.17
N GLY A 460 8.08 3.13 -13.92
CA GLY A 460 8.27 4.35 -14.69
C GLY A 460 7.15 5.39 -14.55
N GLN A 461 6.42 5.38 -13.43
CA GLN A 461 5.21 6.17 -13.23
C GLN A 461 5.47 7.69 -13.28
N ILE A 462 6.68 8.16 -12.93
CA ILE A 462 7.03 9.58 -12.99
C ILE A 462 7.16 10.04 -14.45
N SER A 463 7.88 9.29 -15.30
CA SER A 463 7.95 9.57 -16.74
C SER A 463 6.59 9.42 -17.41
N LEU A 464 5.79 8.41 -17.03
CA LEU A 464 4.45 8.23 -17.58
C LEU A 464 3.52 9.41 -17.22
N ALA A 465 3.59 9.92 -15.98
CA ALA A 465 2.82 11.07 -15.53
C ALA A 465 3.11 12.35 -16.35
N LEU A 466 4.35 12.52 -16.83
CA LEU A 466 4.78 13.67 -17.63
C LEU A 466 4.80 13.39 -19.15
N SER A 467 4.54 12.15 -19.58
CA SER A 467 4.57 11.76 -20.99
C SER A 467 3.53 12.49 -21.84
N THR A 468 2.34 12.75 -21.28
CA THR A 468 1.27 13.52 -21.94
C THR A 468 0.64 14.54 -20.99
N PRO A 469 0.22 15.73 -21.48
CA PRO A 469 -0.57 16.68 -20.70
C PRO A 469 -1.86 16.09 -20.12
N HIS A 470 -2.44 15.11 -20.83
CA HIS A 470 -3.63 14.40 -20.36
C HIS A 470 -3.35 13.55 -19.11
N PHE A 471 -2.28 12.73 -19.11
CA PHE A 471 -1.92 11.94 -17.94
C PHE A 471 -1.52 12.80 -16.73
N PHE A 472 -0.77 13.89 -16.97
CA PHE A 472 -0.45 14.83 -15.89
C PHE A 472 -1.72 15.42 -15.27
N THR A 473 -2.67 15.86 -16.10
CA THR A 473 -3.92 16.47 -15.64
C THR A 473 -4.87 15.45 -15.00
N LYS A 474 -4.95 14.23 -15.54
CA LYS A 474 -5.82 13.15 -15.06
C LYS A 474 -5.36 12.62 -13.70
N TRP A 475 -4.07 12.33 -13.53
CA TRP A 475 -3.57 11.67 -12.32
C TRP A 475 -2.16 12.12 -11.88
N GLY A 476 -1.27 12.53 -12.78
CA GLY A 476 0.11 12.90 -12.44
C GLY A 476 0.21 14.03 -11.42
N ARG A 477 -0.62 15.08 -11.56
CA ARG A 477 -0.73 16.21 -10.62
C ARG A 477 -1.21 15.81 -9.21
N HIS A 478 -1.81 14.63 -9.07
CA HIS A 478 -2.32 14.10 -7.81
C HIS A 478 -1.36 13.06 -7.19
N TYR A 479 -0.73 12.23 -8.04
CA TYR A 479 0.26 11.21 -7.68
C TYR A 479 1.61 11.80 -7.25
N LEU A 480 2.19 12.71 -8.04
CA LEU A 480 3.56 13.19 -7.79
C LEU A 480 3.74 13.88 -6.42
N PRO A 481 2.79 14.67 -5.88
CA PRO A 481 2.90 15.20 -4.52
C PRO A 481 2.80 14.12 -3.42
N SER A 482 2.10 13.02 -3.68
CA SER A 482 2.01 11.85 -2.77
C SER A 482 3.34 11.09 -2.75
N TYR A 483 3.92 10.84 -3.93
CA TYR A 483 5.24 10.22 -4.08
C TYR A 483 6.37 11.08 -3.47
N ALA A 484 6.38 12.39 -3.73
CA ALA A 484 7.35 13.31 -3.12
C ALA A 484 7.22 13.37 -1.59
N ASN A 485 5.99 13.32 -1.04
CA ASN A 485 5.79 13.22 0.40
C ASN A 485 6.40 11.94 0.99
N ALA A 486 6.25 10.80 0.29
CA ALA A 486 6.81 9.52 0.70
C ALA A 486 8.35 9.50 0.65
N LEU A 487 8.97 10.01 -0.42
CA LEU A 487 10.42 10.14 -0.52
C LEU A 487 11.00 11.10 0.53
N SER A 488 10.42 12.29 0.70
CA SER A 488 10.89 13.31 1.64
C SER A 488 10.81 12.85 3.09
N ARG A 489 9.82 12.01 3.42
CA ARG A 489 9.65 11.43 4.75
C ARG A 489 10.17 9.99 4.87
N GLN A 490 10.74 9.40 3.82
CA GLN A 490 11.20 8.01 3.84
C GLN A 490 10.19 7.04 4.47
N ILE A 491 8.95 7.10 4.01
CA ILE A 491 7.87 6.22 4.47
C ILE A 491 7.34 5.40 3.30
N CYS A 492 7.04 4.12 3.53
CA CYS A 492 6.31 3.33 2.54
C CYS A 492 4.85 3.74 2.56
N ASN A 493 4.33 4.30 1.47
CA ASN A 493 2.95 4.79 1.35
C ASN A 493 2.06 3.92 0.45
N SER A 494 2.63 2.99 -0.33
CA SER A 494 1.89 2.10 -1.23
C SER A 494 2.72 0.87 -1.61
N PHE A 495 2.09 -0.19 -2.11
CA PHE A 495 2.77 -1.35 -2.70
C PHE A 495 3.18 -1.15 -4.18
N LYS A 496 2.97 0.04 -4.76
CA LYS A 496 3.13 0.27 -6.21
C LYS A 496 4.54 0.75 -6.57
N ASP A 497 5.11 1.59 -5.72
CA ASP A 497 6.28 2.39 -6.04
C ASP A 497 7.53 1.79 -5.38
N SER A 498 8.54 1.48 -6.20
CA SER A 498 9.71 0.66 -5.87
C SER A 498 10.59 1.29 -4.79
N ALA A 499 10.75 2.62 -4.80
CA ALA A 499 11.56 3.35 -3.83
C ALA A 499 10.85 3.52 -2.47
N PRO A 500 9.56 3.93 -2.40
CA PRO A 500 8.77 3.86 -1.18
C PRO A 500 8.76 2.47 -0.51
N LEU A 501 8.71 1.39 -1.29
CA LEU A 501 8.80 0.02 -0.80
C LEU A 501 10.10 -0.33 -0.04
N GLN A 502 11.19 0.41 -0.26
CA GLN A 502 12.44 0.18 0.49
C GLN A 502 12.31 0.66 1.95
N PHE A 503 11.43 1.63 2.23
CA PHE A 503 11.29 2.22 3.56
C PHE A 503 10.51 1.31 4.51
N GLY A 504 11.06 1.05 5.70
CA GLY A 504 10.46 0.13 6.66
C GLY A 504 10.59 -1.35 6.32
N SER A 505 11.28 -1.71 5.23
CA SER A 505 11.63 -3.09 4.90
C SER A 505 12.49 -3.79 5.98
N GLU A 506 13.22 -3.01 6.79
CA GLU A 506 13.97 -3.47 7.96
C GLU A 506 13.29 -3.12 9.30
N SER A 507 11.99 -2.85 9.32
CA SER A 507 11.23 -2.50 10.54
C SER A 507 10.23 -3.60 10.92
N PRO A 508 10.57 -4.51 11.86
CA PRO A 508 9.71 -5.64 12.21
C PRO A 508 8.36 -5.20 12.80
N LEU A 509 8.31 -4.11 13.57
CA LEU A 509 7.05 -3.57 14.08
C LEU A 509 6.15 -3.03 12.95
N PHE A 510 6.71 -2.30 11.99
CA PHE A 510 5.96 -1.79 10.84
C PHE A 510 5.41 -2.94 9.97
N ILE A 511 6.25 -3.94 9.66
CA ILE A 511 5.85 -5.13 8.91
C ILE A 511 4.72 -5.87 9.63
N ALA A 512 4.86 -6.13 10.93
CA ALA A 512 3.81 -6.79 11.72
C ALA A 512 2.50 -5.98 11.80
N CYS A 513 2.55 -4.65 11.85
CA CYS A 513 1.35 -3.81 11.79
C CYS A 513 0.70 -3.87 10.40
N ARG A 514 1.50 -3.71 9.34
CA ARG A 514 1.06 -3.79 7.93
C ARG A 514 0.38 -5.12 7.64
N ASP A 515 0.98 -6.23 8.04
CA ASP A 515 0.48 -7.57 7.72
C ASP A 515 -0.82 -7.90 8.48
N ARG A 516 -0.97 -7.42 9.72
CA ARG A 516 -2.25 -7.47 10.46
C ARG A 516 -3.34 -6.63 9.78
N LEU A 517 -2.99 -5.44 9.31
CA LEU A 517 -3.89 -4.52 8.61
C LEU A 517 -4.32 -5.06 7.23
N ASP A 518 -3.41 -5.64 6.46
CA ASP A 518 -3.71 -6.34 5.21
C ASP A 518 -4.64 -7.54 5.46
N THR A 519 -4.33 -8.37 6.47
CA THR A 519 -5.16 -9.52 6.86
C THR A 519 -6.57 -9.08 7.27
N ALA A 520 -6.70 -7.99 8.04
CA ALA A 520 -7.98 -7.44 8.44
C ALA A 520 -8.77 -6.90 7.23
N PHE A 521 -8.11 -6.18 6.32
CA PHE A 521 -8.73 -5.65 5.09
C PHE A 521 -9.33 -6.78 4.24
N ASP A 522 -8.55 -7.82 3.96
CA ASP A 522 -8.98 -8.95 3.12
C ASP A 522 -10.02 -9.86 3.82
N SER A 523 -10.08 -9.85 5.15
CA SER A 523 -11.04 -10.64 5.96
C SER A 523 -12.40 -9.94 6.16
N ILE A 524 -12.46 -8.61 6.07
CA ILE A 524 -13.72 -7.86 6.22
C ILE A 524 -14.61 -8.10 4.98
N PRO A 525 -15.91 -8.39 5.14
CA PRO A 525 -16.83 -8.53 4.01
C PRO A 525 -16.81 -7.29 3.11
N ALA A 526 -16.83 -7.51 1.79
CA ALA A 526 -16.90 -6.44 0.82
C ALA A 526 -18.16 -5.58 1.06
N PRO A 527 -18.08 -4.24 0.90
CA PRO A 527 -19.21 -3.36 1.16
C PRO A 527 -20.38 -3.66 0.21
N GLU A 528 -21.61 -3.49 0.72
CA GLU A 528 -22.82 -3.63 -0.08
C GLU A 528 -22.89 -2.50 -1.12
N PRO A 529 -23.07 -2.79 -2.43
CA PRO A 529 -23.16 -1.77 -3.47
C PRO A 529 -24.32 -0.80 -3.24
N SER A 530 -23.99 0.48 -3.01
CA SER A 530 -24.98 1.53 -2.76
C SER A 530 -25.53 2.19 -4.04
N ARG A 531 -24.86 2.02 -5.19
CA ARG A 531 -25.26 2.61 -6.48
C ARG A 531 -26.11 1.61 -7.30
N VAL A 532 -27.30 2.03 -7.70
CA VAL A 532 -28.19 1.27 -8.59
C VAL A 532 -27.76 1.43 -10.04
N VAL A 533 -27.11 0.41 -10.61
CA VAL A 533 -26.75 0.39 -12.04
C VAL A 533 -28.01 0.16 -12.88
N LEU A 534 -28.55 1.24 -13.44
CA LEU A 534 -29.64 1.19 -14.42
C LEU A 534 -29.07 0.74 -15.78
N SER A 535 -29.16 -0.56 -16.09
CA SER A 535 -28.81 -1.07 -17.42
C SER A 535 -29.83 -0.58 -18.46
N SER A 536 -29.56 0.55 -19.09
CA SER A 536 -30.37 1.07 -20.20
C SER A 536 -30.17 0.19 -21.44
N SER A 537 -30.92 -0.91 -21.53
CA SER A 537 -30.94 -1.78 -22.71
C SER A 537 -31.63 -1.06 -23.87
N SER A 538 -30.93 -0.14 -24.53
CA SER A 538 -31.39 0.59 -25.72
C SER A 538 -31.37 -0.33 -26.96
N SER A 539 -32.13 -1.43 -26.91
CA SER A 539 -32.34 -2.30 -28.05
C SER A 539 -33.17 -1.54 -29.10
N ARG A 540 -32.53 -1.11 -30.18
CA ARG A 540 -33.18 -0.59 -31.40
C ARG A 540 -34.10 -1.66 -32.00
N ARG A 541 -35.34 -1.77 -31.52
CA ARG A 541 -36.38 -2.56 -32.18
C ARG A 541 -37.01 -1.74 -33.31
N ARG A 542 -36.71 -2.18 -34.53
CA ARG A 542 -37.25 -1.76 -35.82
C ARG A 542 -38.78 -1.63 -35.76
N ARG A 543 -39.33 -0.47 -36.14
CA ARG A 543 -40.78 -0.24 -36.27
C ARG A 543 -41.39 -1.26 -37.25
N GLN A 544 -42.30 -2.10 -36.75
CA GLN A 544 -43.45 -2.61 -37.49
C GLN A 544 -44.67 -2.55 -36.56
N SER A 545 -45.85 -2.40 -37.17
CA SER A 545 -47.06 -1.87 -36.52
C SER A 545 -48.04 -2.95 -36.04
N SER A 546 -48.99 -2.49 -35.20
CA SER A 546 -50.26 -3.13 -34.80
C SER A 546 -50.20 -4.20 -33.68
N GLY A 547 -51.29 -4.25 -32.91
CA GLY A 547 -51.53 -5.22 -31.82
C GLY A 547 -51.41 -4.61 -30.42
N GLY A 548 -52.55 -4.22 -29.82
CA GLY A 548 -52.60 -3.76 -28.43
C GLY A 548 -52.61 -4.91 -27.43
N GLY A 549 -52.07 -4.68 -26.24
CA GLY A 549 -52.10 -5.63 -25.13
C GLY A 549 -51.42 -5.06 -23.89
N THR A 550 -52.21 -4.73 -22.86
CA THR A 550 -51.73 -4.33 -21.54
C THR A 550 -51.13 -5.53 -20.81
N THR A 551 -49.82 -5.53 -20.61
CA THR A 551 -49.14 -6.49 -19.71
C THR A 551 -48.24 -5.76 -18.72
N SER A 552 -48.33 -6.16 -17.46
CA SER A 552 -47.57 -5.59 -16.35
C SER A 552 -46.11 -6.06 -16.39
N HIS A 553 -45.18 -5.12 -16.59
CA HIS A 553 -43.76 -5.41 -16.46
C HIS A 553 -43.33 -5.43 -14.99
N THR A 554 -43.25 -6.61 -14.39
CA THR A 554 -42.45 -6.84 -13.18
C THR A 554 -40.96 -6.76 -13.53
N THR A 555 -40.30 -5.69 -13.08
CA THR A 555 -38.87 -5.47 -13.27
C THR A 555 -38.06 -6.31 -12.26
N THR A 556 -37.58 -7.49 -12.66
CA THR A 556 -36.62 -8.26 -11.85
C THR A 556 -35.24 -7.60 -11.88
N THR A 557 -34.87 -6.97 -10.76
CA THR A 557 -33.54 -6.42 -10.51
C THR A 557 -32.55 -7.49 -10.05
N THR A 558 -31.44 -7.66 -10.77
CA THR A 558 -30.30 -8.49 -10.34
C THR A 558 -29.05 -7.65 -10.16
N THR A 559 -28.81 -7.17 -8.95
CA THR A 559 -27.55 -6.58 -8.50
C THR A 559 -26.61 -7.70 -8.01
N THR A 560 -25.43 -7.83 -8.62
CA THR A 560 -24.46 -8.88 -8.28
C THR A 560 -23.46 -8.35 -7.26
N GLN A 561 -23.50 -8.85 -6.01
CA GLN A 561 -22.52 -8.46 -4.98
C GLN A 561 -21.10 -8.96 -5.31
N PRO A 562 -20.04 -8.15 -5.07
CA PRO A 562 -18.67 -8.65 -5.02
C PRO A 562 -18.48 -9.51 -3.75
N SER A 563 -17.96 -10.72 -3.91
CA SER A 563 -17.87 -11.70 -2.80
C SER A 563 -16.64 -11.56 -1.88
N SER A 564 -15.69 -10.68 -2.20
CA SER A 564 -14.48 -10.38 -1.40
C SER A 564 -13.73 -9.20 -2.03
N MET A 565 -13.09 -8.36 -1.21
CA MET A 565 -12.26 -7.24 -1.68
C MET A 565 -10.92 -7.67 -2.29
N ALA A 566 -10.42 -8.87 -1.97
CA ALA A 566 -9.21 -9.45 -2.58
C ALA A 566 -9.28 -9.53 -4.12
N ARG A 567 -10.50 -9.50 -4.69
CA ARG A 567 -10.72 -9.43 -6.15
C ARG A 567 -10.20 -8.14 -6.80
N TYR A 568 -10.15 -7.03 -6.05
CA TYR A 568 -9.64 -5.74 -6.54
C TYR A 568 -8.10 -5.63 -6.45
N ARG A 569 -7.44 -6.62 -5.84
CA ARG A 569 -5.96 -6.74 -5.71
C ARG A 569 -5.32 -7.60 -6.81
N ASN A 570 -6.09 -7.97 -7.85
CA ASN A 570 -5.65 -8.87 -8.92
C ASN A 570 -5.14 -8.12 -10.17
N SER A 571 -3.83 -8.20 -10.43
CA SER A 571 -3.22 -7.64 -11.65
C SER A 571 -2.73 -8.67 -12.68
N SER A 572 -2.81 -9.99 -12.41
CA SER A 572 -2.05 -10.98 -13.20
C SER A 572 -2.61 -12.43 -13.13
N GLY A 573 -3.81 -12.67 -13.64
CA GLY A 573 -4.28 -14.03 -13.95
C GLY A 573 -3.87 -14.46 -15.37
N VAL A 574 -3.36 -15.69 -15.54
CA VAL A 574 -3.05 -16.28 -16.87
C VAL A 574 -4.09 -17.34 -17.27
N CYS A 575 -5.20 -16.90 -17.86
CA CYS A 575 -6.37 -17.77 -18.11
C CYS A 575 -7.13 -17.48 -19.43
N PHE A 576 -7.84 -18.49 -19.93
CA PHE A 576 -8.74 -18.40 -21.09
C PHE A 576 -10.22 -18.44 -20.68
N ALA A 577 -11.09 -17.78 -21.45
CA ALA A 577 -12.54 -17.97 -21.31
C ALA A 577 -12.96 -19.43 -21.57
N GLY A 578 -13.99 -19.92 -20.87
CA GLY A 578 -14.45 -21.31 -21.00
C GLY A 578 -14.93 -21.74 -22.39
N SER A 579 -15.28 -20.79 -23.27
CA SER A 579 -15.68 -21.01 -24.65
C SER A 579 -14.50 -21.11 -25.64
N THR A 580 -13.28 -20.77 -25.23
CA THR A 580 -12.10 -20.76 -26.12
C THR A 580 -11.89 -22.13 -26.76
N ALA A 581 -11.81 -22.14 -28.09
CA ALA A 581 -11.61 -23.34 -28.90
C ALA A 581 -10.16 -23.84 -28.78
N VAL A 582 -9.99 -25.16 -28.60
CA VAL A 582 -8.70 -25.84 -28.45
C VAL A 582 -8.62 -27.00 -29.44
N GLU A 583 -7.51 -27.10 -30.18
CA GLU A 583 -7.29 -28.21 -31.11
C GLU A 583 -6.75 -29.45 -30.38
N LEU A 584 -7.43 -30.58 -30.56
CA LEU A 584 -6.99 -31.88 -30.08
C LEU A 584 -5.96 -32.49 -31.03
N ALA A 585 -5.16 -33.43 -30.51
CA ALA A 585 -4.16 -34.16 -31.29
C ALA A 585 -4.72 -34.95 -32.49
N SER A 586 -6.04 -35.13 -32.57
CA SER A 586 -6.75 -35.77 -33.69
C SER A 586 -7.28 -34.77 -34.74
N GLY A 587 -6.86 -33.50 -34.70
CA GLY A 587 -7.41 -32.42 -35.54
C GLY A 587 -8.85 -32.00 -35.22
N ARG A 588 -9.48 -32.58 -34.18
CA ARG A 588 -10.82 -32.19 -33.72
C ARG A 588 -10.71 -30.98 -32.79
N VAL A 589 -11.58 -30.00 -32.95
CA VAL A 589 -11.65 -28.83 -32.06
C VAL A 589 -12.65 -29.09 -30.92
N THR A 590 -12.34 -28.63 -29.71
CA THR A 590 -13.23 -28.68 -28.54
C THR A 590 -13.09 -27.42 -27.70
N GLU A 591 -14.05 -27.12 -26.82
CA GLU A 591 -13.95 -25.96 -25.91
C GLU A 591 -13.02 -26.27 -24.73
N ILE A 592 -12.24 -25.29 -24.25
CA ILE A 592 -11.30 -25.48 -23.14
C ILE A 592 -11.99 -26.01 -21.87
N ARG A 593 -13.24 -25.61 -21.60
CA ARG A 593 -14.08 -26.14 -20.49
C ARG A 593 -14.36 -27.63 -20.56
N ARG A 594 -14.11 -28.30 -21.70
CA ARG A 594 -14.29 -29.74 -21.92
C ARG A 594 -13.01 -30.56 -21.76
N LEU A 595 -11.83 -29.92 -21.68
CA LEU A 595 -10.56 -30.62 -21.44
C LEU A 595 -10.57 -31.34 -20.07
N ARG A 596 -10.03 -32.56 -20.02
CA ARG A 596 -9.90 -33.37 -18.80
C ARG A 596 -8.50 -33.99 -18.73
N HIS A 597 -8.13 -34.54 -17.59
CA HIS A 597 -6.88 -35.32 -17.50
C HIS A 597 -6.85 -36.43 -18.56
N GLY A 598 -5.73 -36.55 -19.27
CA GLY A 598 -5.51 -37.53 -20.34
C GLY A 598 -5.96 -37.08 -21.73
N THR A 599 -6.72 -35.99 -21.87
CA THR A 599 -7.06 -35.41 -23.19
C THR A 599 -5.78 -35.06 -23.95
N ARG A 600 -5.63 -35.52 -25.20
CA ARG A 600 -4.47 -35.19 -26.04
C ARG A 600 -4.73 -33.92 -26.85
N VAL A 601 -3.95 -32.87 -26.60
CA VAL A 601 -4.00 -31.57 -27.27
C VAL A 601 -2.83 -31.42 -28.25
N ARG A 602 -3.00 -30.56 -29.25
CA ARG A 602 -1.92 -30.19 -30.19
C ARG A 602 -1.03 -29.11 -29.57
N THR A 603 0.29 -29.32 -29.62
CA THR A 603 1.33 -28.36 -29.22
C THR A 603 2.28 -28.12 -30.40
N PRO A 604 3.08 -27.03 -30.41
CA PRO A 604 4.10 -26.78 -31.43
C PRO A 604 5.08 -27.95 -31.64
N LEU A 605 5.44 -28.68 -30.58
CA LEU A 605 6.38 -29.81 -30.62
C LEU A 605 5.68 -31.19 -30.62
N GLY A 606 4.44 -31.25 -31.09
CA GLY A 606 3.66 -32.49 -31.22
C GLY A 606 2.61 -32.69 -30.12
N SER A 607 1.89 -33.82 -30.13
CA SER A 607 0.78 -34.02 -29.18
C SER A 607 1.22 -34.21 -27.71
N LYS A 608 0.54 -33.56 -26.78
CA LYS A 608 0.72 -33.75 -25.32
C LYS A 608 -0.60 -34.08 -24.64
N LYS A 609 -0.55 -34.81 -23.52
CA LYS A 609 -1.71 -35.05 -22.67
C LYS A 609 -1.86 -33.90 -21.67
N VAL A 610 -3.09 -33.46 -21.45
CA VAL A 610 -3.47 -32.61 -20.31
C VAL A 610 -3.25 -33.41 -19.02
N ALA A 611 -2.49 -32.85 -18.08
CA ALA A 611 -2.33 -33.39 -16.73
C ALA A 611 -3.44 -32.84 -15.81
N MET A 612 -3.67 -31.53 -15.80
CA MET A 612 -4.69 -30.90 -14.96
C MET A 612 -5.31 -29.70 -15.67
N VAL A 613 -6.55 -29.36 -15.31
CA VAL A 613 -7.22 -28.11 -15.73
C VAL A 613 -7.64 -27.35 -14.48
N LEU A 614 -7.06 -26.17 -14.28
CA LEU A 614 -7.54 -25.20 -13.29
C LEU A 614 -8.77 -24.49 -13.87
N LYS A 615 -9.83 -24.40 -13.08
CA LYS A 615 -11.04 -23.63 -13.37
C LYS A 615 -11.24 -22.60 -12.26
N THR A 616 -11.35 -21.32 -12.61
CA THR A 616 -11.65 -20.24 -11.68
C THR A 616 -12.97 -19.59 -12.09
N LYS A 617 -13.90 -19.37 -11.15
CA LYS A 617 -15.11 -18.58 -11.41
C LYS A 617 -14.74 -17.10 -11.34
N VAL A 618 -15.18 -16.31 -12.32
CA VAL A 618 -14.97 -14.86 -12.34
C VAL A 618 -16.24 -14.15 -12.79
N SER A 619 -16.37 -12.90 -12.40
CA SER A 619 -17.48 -12.01 -12.73
C SER A 619 -16.92 -10.62 -13.01
N ASN A 620 -17.24 -10.08 -14.17
CA ASN A 620 -16.71 -8.81 -14.68
C ASN A 620 -15.16 -8.82 -14.73
N GLU A 621 -14.60 -9.87 -15.33
CA GLU A 621 -13.16 -9.97 -15.61
C GLU A 621 -12.88 -9.37 -16.99
N THR A 622 -11.91 -8.46 -17.11
CA THR A 622 -11.45 -7.95 -18.40
C THR A 622 -10.68 -9.03 -19.16
N LEU A 623 -11.12 -9.38 -20.37
CA LEU A 623 -10.40 -10.25 -21.30
C LEU A 623 -10.16 -9.51 -22.62
N CYS A 624 -9.01 -9.70 -23.25
CA CYS A 624 -8.77 -9.25 -24.63
C CYS A 624 -9.36 -10.26 -25.62
N ARG A 625 -9.90 -9.75 -26.74
CA ARG A 625 -10.27 -10.57 -27.90
C ARG A 625 -9.15 -10.56 -28.93
N ILE A 626 -8.57 -11.73 -29.18
CA ILE A 626 -7.58 -11.98 -30.21
C ILE A 626 -8.20 -12.93 -31.25
N GLY A 627 -8.78 -12.35 -32.30
CA GLY A 627 -9.56 -13.10 -33.29
C GLY A 627 -10.74 -13.84 -32.66
N SER A 628 -10.70 -15.17 -32.67
CA SER A 628 -11.71 -16.05 -32.06
C SER A 628 -11.45 -16.38 -30.58
N VAL A 629 -10.32 -15.94 -30.02
CA VAL A 629 -9.88 -16.26 -28.65
C VAL A 629 -10.25 -15.15 -27.67
N LEU A 630 -10.81 -15.53 -26.51
CA LEU A 630 -10.99 -14.66 -25.35
C LEU A 630 -10.04 -15.10 -24.22
N VAL A 631 -9.23 -14.17 -23.75
CA VAL A 631 -8.05 -14.46 -22.92
C VAL A 631 -7.71 -13.28 -22.01
N THR A 632 -7.17 -13.52 -20.82
CA THR A 632 -6.73 -12.45 -19.91
C THR A 632 -5.61 -11.60 -20.53
N PRO A 633 -5.56 -10.27 -20.31
CA PRO A 633 -4.65 -9.35 -21.01
C PRO A 633 -3.17 -9.73 -20.96
N TRP A 634 -2.73 -10.38 -19.88
CA TRP A 634 -1.35 -10.77 -19.58
C TRP A 634 -1.07 -12.27 -19.76
N HIS A 635 -1.84 -12.98 -20.57
CA HIS A 635 -1.58 -14.39 -20.89
C HIS A 635 -0.78 -14.52 -22.19
N PRO A 636 0.48 -14.99 -22.18
CA PRO A 636 1.32 -15.07 -23.37
C PRO A 636 0.68 -15.86 -24.52
N LEU A 637 0.54 -15.20 -25.68
CA LEU A 637 0.13 -15.81 -26.94
C LEU A 637 1.23 -15.70 -27.99
N SER A 638 1.17 -16.59 -28.98
CA SER A 638 2.02 -16.58 -30.16
C SER A 638 1.23 -16.95 -31.41
N THR A 639 1.38 -16.22 -32.51
CA THR A 639 0.70 -16.54 -33.78
C THR A 639 1.46 -17.62 -34.56
N ASP A 640 2.79 -17.59 -34.53
CA ASP A 640 3.69 -18.47 -35.28
C ASP A 640 4.29 -19.63 -34.45
N GLY A 641 4.17 -19.56 -33.12
CA GLY A 641 4.73 -20.51 -32.16
C GLY A 641 6.18 -20.20 -31.74
N LYS A 642 6.73 -19.04 -32.14
CA LYS A 642 8.12 -18.62 -31.86
C LYS A 642 8.19 -17.25 -31.16
N GLY A 643 7.49 -16.24 -31.68
CA GLY A 643 7.38 -14.92 -31.05
C GLY A 643 6.22 -14.90 -30.05
N TRP A 644 6.45 -14.45 -28.83
CA TRP A 644 5.48 -14.47 -27.73
C TRP A 644 5.23 -13.06 -27.19
N ASP A 645 3.96 -12.68 -27.13
CA ASP A 645 3.50 -11.35 -26.72
C ASP A 645 2.28 -11.45 -25.79
N PHE A 646 1.86 -10.32 -25.22
CA PHE A 646 0.66 -10.23 -24.38
C PHE A 646 -0.56 -9.77 -25.18
N PRO A 647 -1.76 -10.35 -24.98
CA PRO A 647 -3.00 -9.90 -25.60
C PRO A 647 -3.26 -8.38 -25.47
N ALA A 648 -2.82 -7.78 -24.36
CA ALA A 648 -2.86 -6.34 -24.13
C ALA A 648 -2.07 -5.49 -25.15
N SER A 649 -1.01 -6.04 -25.77
CA SER A 649 -0.24 -5.38 -26.84
C SER A 649 -0.65 -5.82 -28.24
N MET A 650 -1.60 -6.76 -28.36
CA MET A 650 -2.06 -7.32 -29.64
C MET A 650 -3.47 -6.90 -30.08
N SER A 651 -4.29 -6.31 -29.20
CA SER A 651 -5.65 -5.89 -29.53
C SER A 651 -6.24 -4.91 -28.50
N ASP A 652 -6.90 -3.87 -29.01
CA ASP A 652 -7.68 -2.91 -28.22
C ASP A 652 -9.10 -3.42 -27.86
N ASP A 653 -9.53 -4.58 -28.38
CA ASP A 653 -10.87 -5.14 -28.14
C ASP A 653 -10.95 -5.83 -26.76
N ALA A 654 -11.05 -5.01 -25.71
CA ALA A 654 -11.30 -5.44 -24.34
C ALA A 654 -12.79 -5.79 -24.11
N VAL A 655 -13.04 -6.99 -23.61
CA VAL A 655 -14.37 -7.58 -23.43
C VAL A 655 -14.57 -7.98 -21.97
N LEU A 656 -15.69 -7.54 -21.40
CA LEU A 656 -16.13 -7.97 -20.09
C LEU A 656 -16.61 -9.43 -20.08
N TYR A 657 -16.05 -10.23 -19.17
CA TYR A 657 -16.40 -11.64 -19.03
C TYR A 657 -16.88 -12.02 -17.62
N THR A 658 -18.12 -12.48 -17.55
CA THR A 658 -18.66 -13.21 -16.38
C THR A 658 -18.84 -14.67 -16.75
N GLY A 659 -18.26 -15.59 -15.95
CA GLY A 659 -18.35 -17.02 -16.21
C GLY A 659 -17.29 -17.84 -15.49
N SER A 660 -16.48 -18.58 -16.24
CA SER A 660 -15.32 -19.28 -15.70
C SER A 660 -14.15 -19.21 -16.66
N ILE A 661 -12.99 -18.88 -16.11
CA ILE A 661 -11.72 -18.88 -16.82
C ILE A 661 -10.93 -20.14 -16.48
N TYR A 662 -10.08 -20.57 -17.40
CA TYR A 662 -9.41 -21.86 -17.36
C TYR A 662 -7.92 -21.73 -17.69
N SER A 663 -7.10 -22.45 -16.95
CA SER A 663 -5.67 -22.63 -17.23
C SER A 663 -5.36 -24.11 -17.28
N VAL A 664 -4.46 -24.51 -18.17
CA VAL A 664 -4.15 -25.92 -18.43
C VAL A 664 -2.73 -26.22 -17.96
N LEU A 665 -2.52 -27.39 -17.36
CA LEU A 665 -1.20 -27.97 -17.09
C LEU A 665 -1.07 -29.21 -17.98
N LEU A 666 -0.06 -29.27 -18.84
CA LEU A 666 0.22 -30.45 -19.68
C LEU A 666 1.08 -31.47 -18.91
N GLN A 667 1.35 -32.64 -19.51
CA GLN A 667 2.40 -33.54 -19.02
C GLN A 667 3.79 -32.91 -19.21
N PRO A 668 4.76 -33.20 -18.32
CA PRO A 668 6.05 -32.52 -18.34
C PRO A 668 6.83 -32.81 -19.64
N ASP A 669 7.53 -31.79 -20.12
CA ASP A 669 8.57 -31.83 -21.16
C ASP A 669 9.69 -30.88 -20.72
N ARG A 670 10.91 -31.11 -21.20
CA ARG A 670 12.07 -30.24 -20.93
C ARG A 670 12.11 -29.01 -21.84
N ARG A 671 11.36 -29.02 -22.95
CA ARG A 671 11.33 -27.94 -23.94
C ARG A 671 10.10 -27.04 -23.70
N PRO A 672 10.27 -25.72 -23.48
CA PRO A 672 9.15 -24.82 -23.22
C PRO A 672 8.06 -24.81 -24.30
N ASP A 673 8.43 -24.94 -25.58
CA ASP A 673 7.46 -24.87 -26.68
C ASP A 673 6.54 -26.12 -26.76
N ALA A 674 6.84 -27.17 -25.99
CA ALA A 674 5.91 -28.29 -25.80
C ALA A 674 4.81 -28.00 -24.76
N HIS A 675 4.89 -26.86 -24.06
CA HIS A 675 3.93 -26.38 -23.07
C HIS A 675 3.07 -25.24 -23.60
N ALA A 676 2.63 -25.36 -24.86
CA ALA A 676 1.66 -24.47 -25.48
C ALA A 676 0.54 -25.29 -26.15
N ILE A 677 -0.66 -24.75 -26.20
CA ILE A 677 -1.83 -25.36 -26.86
C ILE A 677 -2.33 -24.50 -28.00
N ARG A 678 -2.81 -25.12 -29.09
CA ARG A 678 -3.47 -24.39 -30.17
C ARG A 678 -4.84 -23.90 -29.69
N VAL A 679 -5.00 -22.58 -29.59
CA VAL A 679 -6.23 -21.90 -29.17
C VAL A 679 -6.73 -21.00 -30.30
N GLY A 680 -7.85 -21.36 -30.91
CA GLY A 680 -8.27 -20.77 -32.19
C GLY A 680 -7.13 -20.76 -33.20
N ASP A 681 -6.78 -19.57 -33.70
CA ASP A 681 -5.73 -19.36 -34.69
C ASP A 681 -4.34 -19.06 -34.08
N ALA A 682 -4.22 -19.08 -32.75
CA ALA A 682 -3.00 -18.78 -32.00
C ALA A 682 -2.51 -19.97 -31.17
N TRP A 683 -1.34 -19.82 -30.57
CA TRP A 683 -0.77 -20.70 -29.55
C TRP A 683 -0.84 -19.98 -28.20
N GLY A 684 -1.38 -20.67 -27.19
CA GLY A 684 -1.49 -20.17 -25.83
C GLY A 684 -0.60 -20.96 -24.89
N VAL A 685 0.13 -20.27 -24.02
CA VAL A 685 1.02 -20.93 -23.05
C VAL A 685 0.21 -21.73 -22.02
N THR A 686 0.80 -22.81 -21.51
CA THR A 686 0.23 -23.62 -20.43
C THR A 686 1.05 -23.48 -19.15
N LEU A 687 0.43 -23.74 -18.00
CA LEU A 687 1.11 -23.68 -16.72
C LEU A 687 2.23 -24.73 -16.68
N GLY A 688 3.33 -24.43 -15.98
CA GLY A 688 4.49 -25.30 -15.84
C GLY A 688 5.43 -25.32 -17.05
N HIS A 689 5.44 -24.26 -17.86
CA HIS A 689 6.13 -24.22 -19.16
C HIS A 689 7.67 -24.18 -19.11
N GLY A 690 8.28 -24.14 -17.93
CA GLY A 690 9.74 -24.30 -17.75
C GLY A 690 10.58 -23.02 -17.90
N ILE A 691 9.99 -21.86 -18.22
CA ILE A 691 10.72 -20.58 -18.33
C ILE A 691 10.46 -19.78 -17.06
N MET A 692 11.45 -19.69 -16.17
CA MET A 692 11.28 -19.06 -14.86
C MET A 692 11.80 -17.62 -14.78
N ARG A 693 12.68 -17.21 -15.72
CA ARG A 693 13.39 -15.92 -15.80
C ARG A 693 13.81 -15.64 -17.26
N GLY A 694 14.12 -14.38 -17.58
CA GLY A 694 14.56 -13.92 -18.90
C GLY A 694 13.50 -13.05 -19.60
N ASP A 695 13.83 -12.55 -20.79
CA ASP A 695 13.07 -11.50 -21.51
C ASP A 695 11.96 -12.07 -22.41
N ASP A 696 11.72 -13.38 -22.37
CA ASP A 696 10.61 -14.05 -23.05
C ASP A 696 9.30 -13.69 -22.34
N ALA A 697 8.25 -13.27 -23.05
CA ALA A 697 6.95 -12.91 -22.44
C ALA A 697 6.33 -14.03 -21.60
N ARG A 698 6.75 -15.29 -21.79
CA ARG A 698 6.35 -16.43 -20.96
C ARG A 698 7.05 -16.46 -19.60
N ALA A 699 8.20 -15.81 -19.42
CA ALA A 699 9.06 -15.97 -18.26
C ALA A 699 8.36 -15.60 -16.94
N HIS A 700 8.18 -16.58 -16.05
CA HIS A 700 7.49 -16.36 -14.79
C HIS A 700 7.95 -17.33 -13.69
N GLY A 701 8.44 -16.80 -12.57
CA GLY A 701 9.04 -17.61 -11.49
C GLY A 701 8.13 -18.72 -10.92
N PHE A 702 6.84 -18.44 -10.73
CA PHE A 702 5.86 -19.47 -10.31
C PHE A 702 5.28 -20.27 -11.48
N PHE A 703 4.60 -19.65 -12.45
CA PHE A 703 3.94 -20.37 -13.56
C PHE A 703 4.90 -21.12 -14.49
N GLY A 704 6.19 -20.77 -14.54
CA GLY A 704 7.22 -21.53 -15.24
C GLY A 704 7.67 -22.79 -14.49
N ASP A 705 7.54 -22.86 -13.16
CA ASP A 705 7.94 -24.03 -12.37
C ASP A 705 6.85 -25.10 -12.37
N TYR A 706 7.03 -26.10 -13.25
CA TYR A 706 6.16 -27.26 -13.36
C TYR A 706 5.92 -28.00 -12.02
N ARG A 707 6.94 -28.10 -11.16
CA ARG A 707 6.84 -28.83 -9.88
C ARG A 707 6.02 -28.01 -8.88
N ARG A 708 6.30 -26.71 -8.75
CA ARG A 708 5.53 -25.79 -7.89
C ARG A 708 4.07 -25.70 -8.34
N VAL A 709 3.81 -25.51 -9.63
CA VAL A 709 2.45 -25.48 -10.20
C VAL A 709 1.71 -26.79 -9.95
N LYS A 710 2.33 -27.95 -10.22
CA LYS A 710 1.68 -29.25 -10.01
C LYS A 710 1.38 -29.52 -8.54
N SER A 711 2.32 -29.18 -7.65
CA SER A 711 2.11 -29.20 -6.20
C SER A 711 0.92 -28.30 -5.84
N GLY A 712 0.97 -27.05 -6.31
CA GLY A 712 -0.11 -26.07 -6.43
C GLY A 712 -1.51 -26.66 -6.58
N LEU A 713 -1.75 -27.22 -7.76
CA LEU A 713 -3.08 -27.69 -8.18
C LEU A 713 -3.54 -28.95 -7.45
N MET A 714 -2.62 -29.80 -6.95
CA MET A 714 -2.98 -31.05 -6.24
C MET A 714 -3.55 -30.81 -4.84
N LYS A 715 -3.42 -29.58 -4.32
CA LYS A 715 -3.68 -29.23 -2.92
C LYS A 715 -4.94 -28.40 -2.70
N LEU A 716 -5.66 -28.13 -3.80
CA LEU A 716 -6.99 -27.53 -3.78
C LEU A 716 -8.04 -28.64 -3.61
N ASP A 717 -9.02 -28.43 -2.72
CA ASP A 717 -10.04 -29.38 -2.21
C ASP A 717 -11.06 -29.92 -3.26
N SER A 718 -10.67 -29.98 -4.52
CA SER A 718 -11.55 -30.36 -5.63
C SER A 718 -10.79 -30.98 -6.80
N ALA A 719 -9.71 -31.75 -6.51
CA ALA A 719 -9.14 -32.70 -7.46
C ALA A 719 -10.13 -33.87 -7.75
N GLY A 720 -11.25 -33.54 -8.40
CA GLY A 720 -12.29 -34.50 -8.73
C GLY A 720 -11.77 -35.59 -9.66
N ARG A 721 -12.47 -36.74 -9.70
CA ARG A 721 -12.12 -37.99 -10.41
C ARG A 721 -11.86 -37.90 -11.94
N LYS A 722 -11.73 -36.68 -12.52
CA LYS A 722 -11.48 -36.39 -13.94
C LYS A 722 -10.40 -35.30 -14.18
N GLY A 723 -9.67 -34.86 -13.15
CA GLY A 723 -8.51 -33.97 -13.27
C GLY A 723 -8.81 -32.50 -13.62
N VAL A 724 -9.97 -32.01 -13.19
CA VAL A 724 -10.31 -30.57 -13.18
C VAL A 724 -10.32 -30.12 -11.72
N VAL A 725 -9.72 -28.97 -11.43
CA VAL A 725 -9.56 -28.41 -10.09
C VAL A 725 -10.20 -27.03 -10.02
N GLN A 726 -10.93 -26.73 -8.94
CA GLN A 726 -11.57 -25.43 -8.74
C GLN A 726 -10.65 -24.49 -7.95
N GLY A 727 -10.19 -23.42 -8.59
CA GLY A 727 -9.46 -22.33 -7.95
C GLY A 727 -10.39 -21.39 -7.17
N ARG A 728 -9.84 -20.78 -6.11
CA ARG A 728 -10.51 -19.77 -5.26
C ARG A 728 -9.80 -18.39 -5.24
N GLY A 729 -8.59 -18.30 -5.80
CA GLY A 729 -7.75 -17.09 -5.81
C GLY A 729 -6.29 -17.45 -6.09
N ILE A 730 -5.41 -16.44 -6.02
CA ILE A 730 -3.94 -16.60 -6.00
C ILE A 730 -3.42 -15.72 -4.86
N GLU A 731 -2.61 -16.30 -3.99
CA GLU A 731 -1.96 -15.63 -2.86
C GLU A 731 -0.51 -15.27 -3.25
N ARG A 732 0.04 -14.17 -2.70
CA ARG A 732 1.35 -13.61 -3.07
C ARG A 732 2.28 -13.52 -1.86
N ASP A 733 3.57 -13.51 -2.14
CA ASP A 733 4.68 -13.32 -1.21
C ASP A 733 4.74 -11.87 -0.70
N ALA A 734 4.75 -11.70 0.62
CA ALA A 734 4.72 -10.39 1.28
C ALA A 734 6.02 -9.58 1.17
N MET A 735 7.11 -10.17 0.65
CA MET A 735 8.41 -9.52 0.48
C MET A 735 8.71 -9.16 -0.99
N THR A 736 8.23 -9.96 -1.94
CA THR A 736 8.63 -9.84 -3.37
C THR A 736 7.48 -9.56 -4.34
N GLY A 737 6.21 -9.67 -3.90
CA GLY A 737 5.05 -9.53 -4.79
C GLY A 737 4.89 -10.67 -5.81
N LEU A 738 5.80 -11.64 -5.84
CA LEU A 738 5.73 -12.90 -6.59
C LEU A 738 5.08 -13.98 -5.71
N GLY A 739 5.20 -15.28 -6.03
CA GLY A 739 4.59 -16.37 -5.24
C GLY A 739 5.55 -17.01 -4.23
N GLY A 740 5.18 -17.00 -2.94
CA GLY A 740 5.92 -17.40 -1.72
C GLY A 740 5.03 -17.19 -0.47
N GLY A 741 5.48 -17.30 0.79
CA GLY A 741 6.85 -17.51 1.28
C GLY A 741 6.93 -18.31 2.60
N GLY A 742 6.70 -17.70 3.78
CA GLY A 742 6.89 -18.35 5.10
C GLY A 742 6.36 -17.61 6.34
N GLY A 743 6.20 -18.32 7.46
CA GLY A 743 5.78 -17.81 8.79
C GLY A 743 4.66 -18.65 9.45
N GLN A 744 4.88 -19.17 10.67
CA GLN A 744 3.94 -20.10 11.35
C GLN A 744 2.93 -19.38 12.28
N HIS A 745 1.62 -19.68 12.18
CA HIS A 745 0.81 -20.30 13.27
C HIS A 745 -0.73 -20.26 13.05
N ARG A 746 -1.30 -21.44 12.73
CA ARG A 746 -2.64 -21.99 13.07
C ARG A 746 -3.96 -21.22 12.78
N HIS A 747 -4.70 -21.82 11.82
CA HIS A 747 -6.14 -21.66 11.49
C HIS A 747 -6.51 -20.38 10.70
N LEU A 748 -7.08 -20.41 9.49
CA LEU A 748 -7.76 -21.49 8.74
C LEU A 748 -7.50 -21.40 7.22
N VAL A 749 -7.15 -22.54 6.60
CA VAL A 749 -7.10 -22.80 5.13
C VAL A 749 -5.95 -22.14 4.32
N THR A 750 -4.70 -22.22 4.80
CA THR A 750 -3.49 -21.82 4.02
C THR A 750 -2.31 -22.81 4.05
N ASP A 751 -2.41 -23.97 4.74
CA ASP A 751 -1.23 -24.80 5.06
C ASP A 751 -0.84 -25.91 4.07
N ALA A 752 -1.67 -26.24 3.07
CA ALA A 752 -1.37 -27.40 2.22
C ALA A 752 -0.13 -27.18 1.33
N LEU A 753 0.21 -25.93 0.97
CA LEU A 753 0.95 -25.62 -0.27
C LEU A 753 2.47 -25.87 -0.29
N LEU A 754 3.16 -26.02 0.84
CA LEU A 754 4.63 -25.84 0.89
C LEU A 754 5.52 -27.00 1.41
N HIS A 755 5.05 -28.24 1.50
CA HIS A 755 5.92 -29.38 1.84
C HIS A 755 6.11 -30.42 0.72
N GLY A 756 7.35 -30.91 0.62
CA GLY A 756 7.87 -31.76 -0.45
C GLY A 756 9.41 -31.67 -0.57
N SER A 757 10.14 -31.74 0.54
CA SER A 757 11.61 -31.82 0.57
C SER A 757 12.11 -33.17 0.06
N GLU A 758 13.30 -33.19 -0.53
CA GLU A 758 13.90 -34.39 -1.13
C GLU A 758 14.38 -35.39 -0.06
N LEU A 759 14.08 -36.67 -0.30
CA LEU A 759 14.54 -37.82 0.49
C LEU A 759 15.51 -38.65 -0.38
N THR A 760 16.81 -38.35 -0.27
CA THR A 760 17.97 -39.20 -0.62
C THR A 760 19.19 -38.50 -0.01
N THR A 761 19.82 -38.94 1.07
CA THR A 761 20.33 -40.28 1.45
C THR A 761 20.37 -40.36 2.99
N LYS A 762 20.44 -41.52 3.67
CA LYS A 762 20.84 -42.88 3.26
C LYS A 762 19.69 -43.79 2.86
#